data_AF-A0A919JPY4-F1
#
_entry.id   AF-A0A919JPY4-F1
#
_cell.length_a   1.000
_cell.length_b   1.000
_cell.length_c   1.000
_cell.angle_alpha   90.00
_cell.angle_beta   90.00
_cell.angle_gamma   90.00
#
_symmetry.space_group_name_H-M   'P 1'
#
loop_
_entity.id
_entity.type
_entity.pdbx_description
1 polymer ?
#
loop_
_entity_poly.entity_id
_entity_poly.type
_entity_poly.pdbx_seq_one_letter_code
_entity_poly.pdbx_strand_id
1 'polypeptide(L)'
;MSAALVAEVIADPTGLVVRLVTAVEPTLTAASIREEVAKIAGGRAKSRRLAQNLLTDPTMLTSGRPPIPWAVGQLLLGLRAAGATAIAAPCCGECGRTVSYLISRKGCVICSPCRDKPETCAKCGEERRVCTRDRHGLPRCEHCPDLDDDPVRLLTLLITELEPALNGRSVLDALHRATVRPAGQRRLAWAILDNPELLTGAGSLAPVPAVLRFIDELIKTGAAKVLPPSCPRCQRVVALSKQLDGHRICRNCFAKTRAVACSRCGSVREPAARDPGGGPLCPNCLVNDPINLEDCSGCGQRRRVAARTAAGPFCQNCRPRPIATCGICGRDAYCEMSRATGQPWCDNCQHRWMRCSGCGTTAQLRGGTLDQPLCARCVNPDPDFWDRCSTCKTTWVLSPRPCQRCVLGQDLRSLLAEDPGHINDDLAHLQRALTEVERPDVAMAWLRRPHVRQLLAGIGRDPRTISHDILDELPSSKKLDHLRNVLVASGALPERDERLAVLERWTATTLAARADPHERQILHAYAIWHHLRRLRRRLNGVHATHLQCLNIRSHVTAATNLLDWLTDSGLTLSTCTQADLDRWSTDEVSYRHETGHFVRWALAHRHARGLTFPAARWQGPAGPLDSEKRWNDARRLLGDTTLKPSDRVVGLLLLLYAQNLSVISRLTTEHVNTHGNRVELLLGSSPVVLPEPLADLVLELVETRRANTILNKTADPPLAVSRPATRPAPQPRLPRPTTQEDRHPRRPRPLHSPVRPRHRDPRRHPRPRARHPHQGRRRLAASIRRRLDDLRRRRRPPKNRSGVLRPPGANRAHWRVARTVTASLVGARCSGMSGCQDRRLVERSAHMTPR
;
A
#
# COMPACT_ATOMS: atom_id res chain seq x y z
N MET A 1 39.89 2.72 34.94
CA MET A 1 39.24 3.67 34.00
C MET A 1 38.04 4.29 34.70
N SER A 2 37.85 5.61 34.63
CA SER A 2 36.64 6.25 35.17
C SER A 2 35.38 5.83 34.38
N ALA A 3 34.27 5.61 35.06
CA ALA A 3 32.99 5.25 34.44
C ALA A 3 32.51 6.30 33.41
N ALA A 4 32.85 7.58 33.63
CA ALA A 4 32.56 8.67 32.69
C ALA A 4 33.20 8.46 31.31
N LEU A 5 34.46 8.02 31.25
CA LEU A 5 35.18 7.78 30.00
C LEU A 5 34.61 6.57 29.22
N VAL A 6 34.10 5.56 29.93
CA VAL A 6 33.42 4.40 29.32
C VAL A 6 32.06 4.79 28.76
N ALA A 7 31.30 5.63 29.48
CA ALA A 7 30.06 6.22 28.97
C ALA A 7 30.31 7.10 27.73
N GLU A 8 31.48 7.73 27.64
CA GLU A 8 31.85 8.58 26.51
C GLU A 8 32.25 7.81 25.24
N VAL A 9 32.94 6.66 25.36
CA VAL A 9 33.10 5.71 24.24
C VAL A 9 31.74 5.34 23.63
N ILE A 10 30.68 5.34 24.44
CA ILE A 10 29.30 5.09 24.02
C ILE A 10 28.63 6.34 23.43
N ALA A 11 28.82 7.52 24.04
CA ALA A 11 28.14 8.77 23.68
C ALA A 11 28.77 9.50 22.47
N ASP A 12 30.08 9.72 22.47
CA ASP A 12 30.82 10.24 21.31
C ASP A 12 32.20 9.57 21.15
N PRO A 13 32.24 8.39 20.50
CA PRO A 13 33.51 7.73 20.23
C PRO A 13 34.42 8.53 19.28
N THR A 14 33.88 9.42 18.45
CA THR A 14 34.71 10.21 17.52
C THR A 14 35.33 11.39 18.25
N GLY A 15 34.55 12.13 19.04
CA GLY A 15 35.03 13.19 19.92
C GLY A 15 36.07 12.70 20.93
N LEU A 16 35.88 11.51 21.52
CA LEU A 16 36.88 10.92 22.41
C LEU A 16 38.21 10.67 21.69
N VAL A 17 38.20 10.06 20.49
CA VAL A 17 39.42 9.86 19.69
C VAL A 17 40.05 11.20 19.33
N VAL A 18 39.25 12.20 18.92
CA VAL A 18 39.75 13.54 18.60
C VAL A 18 40.48 14.15 19.79
N ARG A 19 39.89 14.14 21.00
CA ARG A 19 40.57 14.69 22.19
C ARG A 19 41.82 13.92 22.57
N LEU A 20 41.80 12.58 22.51
CA LEU A 20 42.98 11.75 22.82
C LEU A 20 44.13 12.04 21.83
N VAL A 21 43.81 12.28 20.56
CA VAL A 21 44.79 12.70 19.55
C VAL A 21 45.24 14.14 19.78
N THR A 22 44.34 15.11 19.96
CA THR A 22 44.70 16.53 20.19
C THR A 22 45.53 16.75 21.46
N ALA A 23 45.36 15.92 22.49
CA ALA A 23 46.20 15.95 23.70
C ALA A 23 47.65 15.53 23.47
N VAL A 24 47.92 14.75 22.40
CA VAL A 24 49.27 14.34 21.97
C VAL A 24 49.78 15.23 20.83
N GLU A 25 48.87 15.66 19.95
CA GLU A 25 49.15 16.36 18.70
C GLU A 25 48.30 17.64 18.61
N PRO A 26 48.75 18.74 19.22
CA PRO A 26 48.03 20.02 19.20
C PRO A 26 48.12 20.73 17.84
N THR A 27 49.03 20.33 16.94
CA THR A 27 49.19 21.01 15.63
C THR A 27 48.09 20.65 14.62
N LEU A 28 47.43 19.50 14.79
CA LEU A 28 46.33 19.08 13.92
C LEU A 28 44.98 19.60 14.41
N THR A 29 44.21 20.18 13.47
CA THR A 29 42.85 20.64 13.79
C THR A 29 41.92 19.47 14.14
N ALA A 30 40.98 19.72 15.04
CA ALA A 30 39.92 18.76 15.36
C ALA A 30 39.09 18.33 14.14
N ALA A 31 38.99 19.16 13.09
CA ALA A 31 38.33 18.82 11.84
C ALA A 31 39.12 17.78 11.03
N SER A 32 40.43 18.00 10.86
CA SER A 32 41.35 17.08 10.17
C SER A 32 41.37 15.70 10.85
N ILE A 33 41.43 15.66 12.19
CA ILE A 33 41.40 14.41 12.96
C ILE A 33 40.07 13.66 12.77
N ARG A 34 38.92 14.36 12.76
CA ARG A 34 37.61 13.74 12.47
C ARG A 34 37.56 13.14 11.07
N GLU A 35 38.16 13.79 10.09
CA GLU A 35 38.19 13.30 8.71
C GLU A 35 38.96 11.99 8.59
N GLU A 36 40.16 11.90 9.20
CA GLU A 36 40.94 10.65 9.23
C GLU A 36 40.21 9.52 9.98
N VAL A 37 39.61 9.83 11.13
CA VAL A 37 38.76 8.85 11.86
C VAL A 37 37.59 8.38 10.99
N ALA A 38 36.96 9.27 10.21
CA ALA A 38 35.87 8.91 9.30
C ALA A 38 36.33 7.99 8.16
N LYS A 39 37.48 8.28 7.52
CA LYS A 39 38.09 7.45 6.46
C LYS A 39 38.34 6.02 6.93
N ILE A 40 38.85 5.84 8.15
CA ILE A 40 39.25 4.53 8.70
C ILE A 40 38.05 3.76 9.28
N ALA A 41 37.25 4.42 10.10
CA ALA A 41 36.15 3.78 10.80
C ALA A 41 34.94 3.54 9.88
N GLY A 42 34.55 4.50 9.04
CA GLY A 42 33.38 4.40 8.16
C GLY A 42 32.03 4.18 8.87
N GLY A 43 31.98 4.19 10.21
CA GLY A 43 30.76 3.95 11.00
C GLY A 43 31.01 3.70 12.48
N ARG A 44 30.02 4.07 13.31
CA ARG A 44 30.12 4.15 14.77
C ARG A 44 30.66 2.90 15.47
N ALA A 45 30.26 1.70 15.05
CA ALA A 45 30.74 0.46 15.67
C ALA A 45 32.27 0.28 15.56
N LYS A 46 32.89 0.77 14.48
CA LYS A 46 34.36 0.79 14.34
C LYS A 46 34.98 1.98 15.09
N SER A 47 34.36 3.16 15.06
CA SER A 47 34.82 4.32 15.85
C SER A 47 34.87 3.98 17.34
N ARG A 48 33.87 3.28 17.87
CA ARG A 48 33.84 2.80 19.26
C ARG A 48 34.99 1.84 19.59
N ARG A 49 35.35 0.92 18.69
CA ARG A 49 36.50 0.04 18.90
C ARG A 49 37.82 0.81 18.86
N LEU A 50 37.95 1.77 17.95
CA LEU A 50 39.12 2.65 17.86
C LEU A 50 39.28 3.47 19.16
N ALA A 51 38.20 4.12 19.60
CA ALA A 51 38.13 4.87 20.85
C ALA A 51 38.45 3.98 22.07
N GLN A 52 37.87 2.78 22.15
CA GLN A 52 38.12 1.84 23.23
C GLN A 52 39.58 1.40 23.29
N ASN A 53 40.20 1.08 22.15
CA ASN A 53 41.62 0.68 22.11
C ASN A 53 42.52 1.81 22.60
N LEU A 54 42.31 3.04 22.11
CA LEU A 54 43.09 4.21 22.52
C LEU A 54 42.81 4.65 23.97
N LEU A 55 41.63 4.35 24.52
CA LEU A 55 41.32 4.62 25.93
C LEU A 55 41.91 3.55 26.86
N THR A 56 42.00 2.30 26.40
CA THR A 56 42.67 1.21 27.13
C THR A 56 44.19 1.42 27.16
N ASP A 57 44.78 1.89 26.06
CA ASP A 57 46.21 2.22 25.97
C ASP A 57 46.44 3.48 25.10
N PRO A 58 46.52 4.67 25.71
CA PRO A 58 46.84 5.91 25.00
C PRO A 58 48.28 5.95 24.46
N THR A 59 49.20 5.15 25.01
CA THR A 59 50.62 5.17 24.64
C THR A 59 50.86 4.63 23.23
N MET A 60 49.87 3.98 22.61
CA MET A 60 49.90 3.62 21.20
C MET A 60 50.08 4.83 20.26
N LEU A 61 49.65 6.03 20.66
CA LEU A 61 49.80 7.26 19.86
C LEU A 61 51.25 7.78 19.81
N THR A 62 52.00 7.62 20.91
CA THR A 62 53.36 8.17 21.08
C THR A 62 54.47 7.15 20.98
N SER A 63 54.20 5.86 21.24
CA SER A 63 55.19 4.80 21.13
C SER A 63 55.20 4.11 19.77
N GLY A 64 54.04 4.00 19.11
CA GLY A 64 53.85 3.15 17.93
C GLY A 64 54.17 1.67 18.17
N ARG A 65 54.39 1.23 19.42
CA ARG A 65 54.88 -0.12 19.73
C ARG A 65 53.75 -1.16 19.72
N PRO A 66 54.00 -2.36 19.17
CA PRO A 66 53.02 -3.45 19.16
C PRO A 66 52.75 -3.97 20.59
N PRO A 67 51.55 -4.51 20.89
CA PRO A 67 50.49 -4.91 19.96
C PRO A 67 49.54 -3.77 19.56
N ILE A 68 49.65 -3.29 18.32
CA ILE A 68 48.76 -2.27 17.76
C ILE A 68 47.63 -2.91 16.94
N PRO A 69 46.35 -2.69 17.31
CA PRO A 69 45.22 -3.09 16.48
C PRO A 69 45.27 -2.41 15.11
N TRP A 70 44.94 -3.15 14.04
CA TRP A 70 45.02 -2.65 12.66
C TRP A 70 44.40 -1.26 12.43
N ALA A 71 43.24 -0.99 13.03
CA ALA A 71 42.56 0.31 12.90
C ALA A 71 43.32 1.47 13.59
N VAL A 72 44.05 1.20 14.67
CA VAL A 72 44.94 2.18 15.33
C VAL A 72 46.16 2.42 14.43
N GLY A 73 46.78 1.37 13.90
CA GLY A 73 47.89 1.51 12.95
C GLY A 73 47.52 2.29 11.69
N GLN A 74 46.27 2.15 11.19
CA GLN A 74 45.75 2.97 10.10
C GLN A 74 45.59 4.44 10.51
N LEU A 75 45.18 4.71 11.75
CA LEU A 75 45.06 6.08 12.28
C LEU A 75 46.42 6.76 12.38
N LEU A 76 47.44 6.07 12.89
CA LEU A 76 48.80 6.62 12.98
C LEU A 76 49.34 7.03 11.60
N LEU A 77 49.15 6.21 10.57
CA LEU A 77 49.57 6.56 9.21
C LEU A 77 48.74 7.70 8.61
N GLY A 78 47.41 7.72 8.81
CA GLY A 78 46.53 8.80 8.32
C GLY A 78 46.87 10.16 8.94
N LEU A 79 47.04 10.20 10.27
CA LEU A 79 47.42 11.42 11.00
C LEU A 79 48.79 11.94 10.56
N ARG A 80 49.79 11.08 10.38
CA ARG A 80 51.11 11.48 9.87
C ARG A 80 51.08 11.95 8.42
N ALA A 81 50.25 11.33 7.56
CA ALA A 81 50.02 11.82 6.21
C ALA A 81 49.28 13.17 6.18
N ALA A 82 48.49 13.47 7.21
CA ALA A 82 47.85 14.77 7.43
C ALA A 82 48.77 15.82 8.11
N GLY A 83 50.03 15.47 8.41
CA GLY A 83 51.04 16.40 8.95
C GLY A 83 51.39 16.25 10.43
N ALA A 84 50.90 15.23 11.14
CA ALA A 84 51.26 15.00 12.54
C ALA A 84 52.78 14.79 12.74
N THR A 85 53.32 15.45 13.77
CA THR A 85 54.74 15.46 14.17
C THR A 85 54.99 14.70 15.48
N ALA A 86 54.07 14.79 16.45
CA ALA A 86 54.13 14.11 17.74
C ALA A 86 53.53 12.69 17.71
N ILE A 87 52.74 12.36 16.67
CA ILE A 87 52.20 11.01 16.46
C ILE A 87 53.28 10.07 15.92
N ALA A 88 53.54 8.98 16.64
CA ALA A 88 54.53 7.99 16.27
C ALA A 88 54.13 7.17 15.03
N ALA A 89 55.14 6.77 14.26
CA ALA A 89 54.95 5.77 13.23
C ALA A 89 54.64 4.39 13.87
N PRO A 90 53.72 3.59 13.32
CA PRO A 90 53.52 2.22 13.79
C PRO A 90 54.81 1.42 13.60
N CYS A 91 55.18 0.61 14.60
CA CYS A 91 56.39 -0.19 14.62
C CYS A 91 56.11 -1.68 14.34
N CYS A 92 57.12 -2.37 13.81
CA CYS A 92 57.04 -3.79 13.47
C CYS A 92 57.02 -4.69 14.71
N GLY A 93 56.06 -5.63 14.75
CA GLY A 93 55.93 -6.71 15.73
C GLY A 93 57.16 -7.58 15.94
N GLU A 94 57.99 -7.75 14.90
CA GLU A 94 59.15 -8.65 14.94
C GLU A 94 60.48 -7.92 15.16
N CYS A 95 60.72 -6.76 14.53
CA CYS A 95 62.02 -6.06 14.60
C CYS A 95 61.97 -4.64 15.19
N GLY A 96 60.82 -4.16 15.66
CA GLY A 96 60.67 -2.83 16.25
C GLY A 96 60.80 -1.64 15.28
N ARG A 97 61.27 -1.82 14.03
CA ARG A 97 61.41 -0.74 13.04
C ARG A 97 60.07 -0.11 12.69
N THR A 98 60.04 1.21 12.54
CA THR A 98 58.90 1.99 12.04
C THR A 98 58.48 1.55 10.64
N VAL A 99 57.17 1.49 10.37
CA VAL A 99 56.63 1.10 9.05
C VAL A 99 55.85 2.24 8.40
N SER A 100 56.07 2.43 7.10
CA SER A 100 55.31 3.36 6.24
C SER A 100 54.06 2.72 5.62
N TYR A 101 53.97 1.38 5.65
CA TYR A 101 52.83 0.61 5.16
C TYR A 101 52.55 -0.58 6.08
N LEU A 102 51.27 -0.82 6.39
CA LEU A 102 50.87 -1.86 7.32
C LEU A 102 50.76 -3.21 6.61
N ILE A 103 51.38 -4.25 7.18
CA ILE A 103 51.14 -5.64 6.82
C ILE A 103 50.66 -6.37 8.08
N SER A 104 49.50 -7.01 8.02
CA SER A 104 48.99 -7.79 9.16
C SER A 104 49.40 -9.24 9.05
N ARG A 105 50.04 -9.77 10.10
CA ARG A 105 50.33 -11.20 10.27
C ARG A 105 49.99 -11.59 11.70
N LYS A 106 49.18 -12.64 11.88
CA LYS A 106 48.71 -13.13 13.19
C LYS A 106 48.19 -12.02 14.15
N GLY A 107 47.58 -10.96 13.61
CA GLY A 107 47.02 -9.85 14.39
C GLY A 107 47.98 -8.69 14.70
N CYS A 108 49.28 -8.84 14.45
CA CYS A 108 50.28 -7.76 14.61
C CYS A 108 50.56 -7.05 13.27
N VAL A 109 51.05 -5.80 13.36
CA VAL A 109 51.63 -5.05 12.24
C VAL A 109 53.10 -5.46 12.10
N ILE A 110 53.55 -5.81 10.89
CA ILE A 110 54.96 -6.11 10.59
C ILE A 110 55.46 -5.32 9.38
N CYS A 111 56.77 -5.13 9.29
CA CYS A 111 57.43 -4.52 8.12
C CYS A 111 57.64 -5.55 6.99
N SER A 112 57.87 -5.09 5.75
CA SER A 112 58.16 -6.01 4.64
C SER A 112 59.40 -6.89 4.88
N PRO A 113 60.53 -6.39 5.40
CA PRO A 113 61.68 -7.24 5.70
C PRO A 113 61.40 -8.40 6.68
N CYS A 114 60.58 -8.20 7.72
CA CYS A 114 60.21 -9.30 8.64
C CYS A 114 59.20 -10.28 8.03
N ARG A 115 58.37 -9.80 7.09
CA ARG A 115 57.51 -10.68 6.29
C ARG A 115 58.33 -11.54 5.33
N ASP A 116 59.23 -10.89 4.60
CA ASP A 116 60.02 -11.43 3.49
C ASP A 116 61.42 -11.81 4.00
N LYS A 117 61.48 -12.76 4.95
CA LYS A 117 62.74 -13.24 5.54
C LYS A 117 63.68 -13.77 4.43
N PRO A 118 65.02 -13.65 4.59
CA PRO A 118 65.95 -14.31 3.69
C PRO A 118 65.68 -15.80 3.61
N GLU A 119 65.83 -16.38 2.42
CA GLU A 119 65.81 -17.82 2.19
C GLU A 119 67.02 -18.18 1.31
N THR A 120 67.53 -19.39 1.47
CA THR A 120 68.61 -19.96 0.66
C THR A 120 68.23 -19.94 -0.81
N CYS A 121 68.86 -19.10 -1.63
CA CYS A 121 68.51 -18.99 -3.04
C CYS A 121 68.86 -20.28 -3.80
N ALA A 122 67.88 -20.90 -4.45
CA ALA A 122 68.05 -22.19 -5.14
C ALA A 122 68.83 -22.12 -6.48
N LYS A 123 69.62 -21.06 -6.71
CA LYS A 123 70.56 -20.93 -7.84
C LYS A 123 71.98 -20.64 -7.35
N CYS A 124 72.18 -19.66 -6.46
CA CYS A 124 73.51 -19.34 -5.90
C CYS A 124 73.80 -19.95 -4.52
N GLY A 125 72.84 -20.62 -3.87
CA GLY A 125 73.00 -21.23 -2.55
C GLY A 125 73.05 -20.26 -1.36
N GLU A 126 73.12 -18.95 -1.60
CA GLU A 126 73.24 -17.96 -0.51
C GLU A 126 71.90 -17.59 0.12
N GLU A 127 71.89 -17.32 1.44
CA GLU A 127 70.76 -16.67 2.11
C GLU A 127 70.60 -15.23 1.64
N ARG A 128 69.59 -15.01 0.80
CA ARG A 128 69.30 -13.68 0.24
C ARG A 128 67.80 -13.40 0.30
N ARG A 129 67.43 -12.13 0.17
CA ARG A 129 66.01 -11.74 0.06
C ARG A 129 65.40 -12.40 -1.17
N VAL A 130 64.25 -13.05 -0.99
CA VAL A 130 63.48 -13.68 -2.07
C VAL A 130 62.80 -12.59 -2.90
N CYS A 131 63.34 -12.31 -4.08
CA CYS A 131 62.77 -11.33 -5.02
C CYS A 131 61.80 -12.00 -5.99
N THR A 132 62.08 -13.25 -6.39
CA THR A 132 61.18 -14.09 -7.18
C THR A 132 61.17 -15.52 -6.64
N ARG A 133 60.21 -16.32 -7.10
CA ARG A 133 60.28 -17.78 -7.00
C ARG A 133 60.23 -18.35 -8.40
N ASP A 134 60.95 -19.43 -8.65
CA ASP A 134 60.96 -20.12 -9.94
C ASP A 134 59.67 -20.94 -10.18
N ARG A 135 59.59 -21.64 -11.32
CA ARG A 135 58.47 -22.51 -11.68
C ARG A 135 58.15 -23.56 -10.60
N HIS A 136 59.16 -24.08 -9.91
CA HIS A 136 59.00 -25.07 -8.82
C HIS A 136 58.69 -24.42 -7.46
N GLY A 137 58.57 -23.09 -7.41
CA GLY A 137 58.31 -22.34 -6.19
C GLY A 137 59.53 -22.12 -5.31
N LEU A 138 60.74 -22.47 -5.76
CA LEU A 138 61.96 -22.30 -4.98
C LEU A 138 62.40 -20.82 -4.99
N PRO A 139 63.00 -20.32 -3.90
CA PRO A 139 63.38 -18.91 -3.77
C PRO A 139 64.54 -18.51 -4.70
N ARG A 140 64.37 -17.37 -5.36
CA ARG A 140 65.37 -16.72 -6.23
C ARG A 140 65.69 -15.32 -5.72
N CYS A 141 66.97 -14.98 -5.59
CA CYS A 141 67.42 -13.64 -5.22
C CYS A 141 67.41 -12.70 -6.43
N GLU A 142 67.56 -11.39 -6.18
CA GLU A 142 67.61 -10.36 -7.23
C GLU A 142 68.71 -10.58 -8.28
N HIS A 143 69.83 -11.16 -7.86
CA HIS A 143 71.00 -11.45 -8.70
C HIS A 143 70.90 -12.80 -9.43
N CYS A 144 69.81 -13.55 -9.20
CA CYS A 144 69.54 -14.84 -9.83
C CYS A 144 68.12 -14.85 -10.41
N PRO A 145 67.79 -13.93 -11.35
CA PRO A 145 66.48 -13.92 -11.99
C PRO A 145 66.25 -15.22 -12.75
N ASP A 146 65.01 -15.71 -12.69
CA ASP A 146 64.57 -16.86 -13.44
C ASP A 146 64.31 -16.45 -14.90
N LEU A 147 65.24 -16.82 -15.79
CA LEU A 147 65.31 -16.43 -17.21
C LEU A 147 65.34 -17.64 -18.15
N ASP A 148 65.37 -18.86 -17.60
CA ASP A 148 65.69 -20.08 -18.35
C ASP A 148 64.51 -20.51 -19.28
N ASP A 149 63.33 -19.89 -19.12
CA ASP A 149 62.18 -19.89 -20.04
C ASP A 149 61.54 -18.49 -20.10
N ASP A 150 60.96 -18.10 -21.24
CA ASP A 150 59.98 -16.99 -21.30
C ASP A 150 58.54 -17.55 -21.28
N PRO A 151 57.93 -17.71 -20.09
CA PRO A 151 56.58 -18.23 -19.98
C PRO A 151 55.53 -17.25 -20.50
N VAL A 152 55.85 -15.95 -20.63
CA VAL A 152 54.90 -14.97 -21.20
C VAL A 152 54.78 -15.21 -22.70
N ARG A 153 55.89 -15.44 -23.42
CA ARG A 153 55.86 -15.86 -24.83
C ARG A 153 55.14 -17.19 -25.01
N LEU A 154 55.42 -18.20 -24.17
CA LEU A 154 54.75 -19.51 -24.25
C LEU A 154 53.23 -19.40 -23.97
N LEU A 155 52.83 -18.59 -22.98
CA LEU A 155 51.42 -18.28 -22.73
C LEU A 155 50.78 -17.60 -23.93
N THR A 156 51.45 -16.61 -24.54
CA THR A 156 50.93 -15.91 -25.71
C THR A 156 50.71 -16.86 -26.89
N LEU A 157 51.62 -17.81 -27.13
CA LEU A 157 51.44 -18.86 -28.14
C LEU A 157 50.23 -19.75 -27.82
N LEU A 158 50.15 -20.30 -26.60
CA LEU A 158 49.03 -21.15 -26.15
C LEU A 158 47.67 -20.45 -26.29
N ILE A 159 47.57 -19.18 -25.89
CA ILE A 159 46.32 -18.42 -26.01
C ILE A 159 45.99 -18.11 -27.48
N THR A 160 46.98 -17.82 -28.33
CA THR A 160 46.74 -17.54 -29.76
C THR A 160 46.31 -18.82 -30.52
N GLU A 161 46.81 -19.99 -30.11
CA GLU A 161 46.38 -21.29 -30.63
C GLU A 161 44.95 -21.64 -30.15
N LEU A 162 44.65 -21.41 -28.86
CA LEU A 162 43.32 -21.62 -28.31
C LEU A 162 42.29 -20.65 -28.92
N GLU A 163 42.66 -19.37 -29.09
CA GLU A 163 41.81 -18.27 -29.57
C GLU A 163 42.43 -17.61 -30.82
N PRO A 164 42.30 -18.20 -32.03
CA PRO A 164 42.87 -17.62 -33.26
C PRO A 164 42.35 -16.22 -33.61
N ALA A 165 41.23 -15.80 -33.02
CA ALA A 165 40.68 -14.45 -33.15
C ALA A 165 41.44 -13.39 -32.32
N LEU A 166 42.25 -13.80 -31.34
CA LEU A 166 43.07 -12.90 -30.52
C LEU A 166 44.51 -12.92 -31.01
N ASN A 167 45.03 -11.74 -31.39
CA ASN A 167 46.45 -11.58 -31.66
C ASN A 167 47.26 -11.49 -30.36
N GLY A 168 48.57 -11.80 -30.44
CA GLY A 168 49.44 -11.82 -29.27
C GLY A 168 49.54 -10.50 -28.50
N ARG A 169 49.31 -9.35 -29.15
CA ARG A 169 49.27 -8.03 -28.48
C ARG A 169 48.06 -7.90 -27.56
N SER A 170 46.87 -8.32 -28.01
CA SER A 170 45.67 -8.37 -27.17
C SER A 170 45.85 -9.26 -25.94
N VAL A 171 46.57 -10.39 -26.08
CA VAL A 171 46.90 -11.30 -24.97
C VAL A 171 47.85 -10.64 -23.97
N LEU A 172 48.91 -9.97 -24.44
CA LEU A 172 49.85 -9.24 -23.56
C LEU A 172 49.17 -8.06 -22.85
N ASP A 173 48.27 -7.34 -23.53
CA ASP A 173 47.49 -6.25 -22.95
C ASP A 173 46.53 -6.77 -21.86
N ALA A 174 45.86 -7.91 -22.09
CA ALA A 174 45.04 -8.58 -21.07
C ALA A 174 45.88 -9.06 -19.87
N LEU A 175 47.08 -9.59 -20.11
CA LEU A 175 48.03 -10.01 -19.07
C LEU A 175 48.47 -8.83 -18.20
N HIS A 176 48.80 -7.70 -18.83
CA HIS A 176 49.17 -6.46 -18.14
C HIS A 176 48.02 -5.91 -17.28
N ARG A 177 46.79 -5.87 -17.81
CA ARG A 177 45.58 -5.49 -17.05
C ARG A 177 45.29 -6.46 -15.89
N ALA A 178 45.57 -7.75 -16.05
CA ALA A 178 45.44 -8.73 -14.98
C ALA A 178 46.49 -8.58 -13.87
N THR A 179 47.75 -8.25 -14.22
CA THR A 179 48.80 -7.88 -13.26
C THR A 179 49.97 -7.11 -13.89
N VAL A 180 50.25 -5.92 -13.36
CA VAL A 180 51.37 -5.04 -13.75
C VAL A 180 52.74 -5.57 -13.30
N ARG A 181 52.80 -6.48 -12.31
CA ARG A 181 54.07 -6.97 -11.75
C ARG A 181 54.65 -8.12 -12.60
N PRO A 182 55.90 -8.06 -13.11
CA PRO A 182 56.50 -9.13 -13.91
C PRO A 182 56.56 -10.49 -13.22
N ALA A 183 56.86 -10.52 -11.90
CA ALA A 183 56.80 -11.75 -11.11
C ALA A 183 55.37 -12.32 -10.95
N GLY A 184 54.35 -11.45 -11.05
CA GLY A 184 52.95 -11.86 -11.10
C GLY A 184 52.54 -12.41 -12.47
N GLN A 185 53.08 -11.83 -13.55
CA GLN A 185 52.87 -12.27 -14.93
C GLN A 185 53.47 -13.67 -15.16
N ARG A 186 54.74 -13.90 -14.79
CA ARG A 186 55.37 -15.24 -14.86
C ARG A 186 54.60 -16.30 -14.08
N ARG A 187 54.21 -16.01 -12.83
CA ARG A 187 53.40 -16.94 -12.00
C ARG A 187 52.00 -17.22 -12.53
N LEU A 188 51.41 -16.28 -13.26
CA LEU A 188 50.14 -16.46 -13.95
C LEU A 188 50.34 -17.36 -15.17
N ALA A 189 51.37 -17.06 -15.97
CA ALA A 189 51.71 -17.82 -17.16
C ALA A 189 52.04 -19.28 -16.84
N TRP A 190 52.93 -19.56 -15.88
CA TRP A 190 53.19 -20.92 -15.41
C TRP A 190 51.92 -21.63 -14.94
N ALA A 191 51.07 -20.97 -14.16
CA ALA A 191 49.83 -21.59 -13.68
C ALA A 191 48.89 -22.04 -14.81
N ILE A 192 48.89 -21.36 -15.96
CA ILE A 192 48.09 -21.72 -17.14
C ILE A 192 48.84 -22.72 -18.04
N LEU A 193 50.17 -22.62 -18.15
CA LEU A 193 50.99 -23.60 -18.89
C LEU A 193 51.00 -24.98 -18.21
N ASP A 194 51.05 -25.02 -16.88
CA ASP A 194 50.99 -26.23 -16.07
C ASP A 194 49.55 -26.80 -15.99
N ASN A 195 48.52 -25.98 -16.22
CA ASN A 195 47.12 -26.41 -16.28
C ASN A 195 46.29 -25.52 -17.23
N PRO A 196 46.22 -25.86 -18.54
CA PRO A 196 45.44 -25.11 -19.53
C PRO A 196 43.92 -25.14 -19.27
N GLU A 197 43.41 -26.17 -18.58
CA GLU A 197 41.97 -26.30 -18.28
C GLU A 197 41.45 -25.17 -17.38
N LEU A 198 42.34 -24.42 -16.71
CA LEU A 198 41.97 -23.21 -15.97
C LEU A 198 41.21 -22.20 -16.85
N LEU A 199 41.45 -22.20 -18.16
CA LEU A 199 40.77 -21.36 -19.15
C LEU A 199 39.41 -21.91 -19.60
N THR A 200 39.21 -23.23 -19.57
CA THR A 200 38.07 -23.92 -20.22
C THR A 200 37.11 -24.60 -19.25
N GLY A 201 37.32 -24.47 -17.94
CA GLY A 201 36.34 -24.87 -16.92
C GLY A 201 36.93 -25.03 -15.51
N ALA A 202 38.20 -25.40 -15.41
CA ALA A 202 38.87 -25.64 -14.14
C ALA A 202 39.27 -24.36 -13.39
N GLY A 203 38.95 -23.15 -13.88
CA GLY A 203 39.39 -21.86 -13.33
C GLY A 203 39.14 -21.65 -11.83
N SER A 204 38.21 -22.39 -11.20
CA SER A 204 38.10 -22.41 -9.73
C SER A 204 39.38 -22.88 -9.02
N LEU A 205 40.23 -23.71 -9.64
CA LEU A 205 41.50 -24.20 -9.11
C LEU A 205 42.65 -23.18 -9.24
N ALA A 206 42.43 -22.01 -9.85
CA ALA A 206 43.48 -21.03 -10.12
C ALA A 206 44.33 -20.69 -8.87
N PRO A 207 45.65 -20.94 -8.86
CA PRO A 207 46.46 -20.79 -7.65
C PRO A 207 46.59 -19.32 -7.23
N VAL A 208 46.63 -18.39 -8.19
CA VAL A 208 46.71 -16.93 -7.95
C VAL A 208 45.47 -16.18 -8.43
N PRO A 209 45.03 -15.09 -7.77
CA PRO A 209 43.84 -14.34 -8.20
C PRO A 209 44.01 -13.64 -9.56
N ALA A 210 45.24 -13.54 -10.06
CA ALA A 210 45.55 -12.89 -11.32
C ALA A 210 45.08 -13.71 -12.54
N VAL A 211 45.10 -15.05 -12.46
CA VAL A 211 44.54 -15.94 -13.51
C VAL A 211 43.06 -15.64 -13.75
N LEU A 212 42.28 -15.45 -12.68
CA LEU A 212 40.84 -15.13 -12.83
C LEU A 212 40.62 -13.78 -13.52
N ARG A 213 41.42 -12.76 -13.16
CA ARG A 213 41.35 -11.46 -13.82
C ARG A 213 41.76 -11.56 -15.29
N PHE A 214 42.72 -12.41 -15.62
CA PHE A 214 43.13 -12.63 -17.00
C PHE A 214 42.05 -13.33 -17.82
N ILE A 215 41.35 -14.33 -17.26
CA ILE A 215 40.15 -14.91 -17.87
C ILE A 215 39.08 -13.83 -18.10
N ASP A 216 38.78 -13.00 -17.10
CA ASP A 216 37.83 -11.88 -17.24
C ASP A 216 38.26 -10.87 -18.32
N GLU A 217 39.56 -10.60 -18.47
CA GLU A 217 40.10 -9.68 -19.50
C GLU A 217 40.10 -10.30 -20.90
N LEU A 218 40.43 -11.59 -21.04
CA LEU A 218 40.39 -12.31 -22.33
C LEU A 218 38.96 -12.36 -22.89
N ILE A 219 37.98 -12.65 -22.04
CA ILE A 219 36.55 -12.65 -22.42
C ILE A 219 36.10 -11.26 -22.86
N LYS A 220 36.51 -10.18 -22.16
CA LYS A 220 36.24 -8.80 -22.59
C LYS A 220 36.88 -8.45 -23.94
N THR A 221 38.03 -9.02 -24.27
CA THR A 221 38.67 -8.85 -25.58
C THR A 221 38.08 -9.72 -26.70
N GLY A 222 37.09 -10.57 -26.39
CA GLY A 222 36.38 -11.38 -27.40
C GLY A 222 36.82 -12.84 -27.50
N ALA A 223 37.50 -13.40 -26.49
CA ALA A 223 37.76 -14.83 -26.40
C ALA A 223 36.46 -15.64 -26.42
N ALA A 224 36.38 -16.68 -27.26
CA ALA A 224 35.16 -17.46 -27.50
C ALA A 224 35.18 -18.87 -26.89
N LYS A 225 36.36 -19.47 -26.71
CA LYS A 225 36.59 -20.77 -26.08
C LYS A 225 36.97 -20.65 -24.59
N VAL A 226 37.49 -19.51 -24.15
CA VAL A 226 37.75 -19.20 -22.73
C VAL A 226 36.43 -19.04 -21.97
N LEU A 227 36.22 -19.84 -20.93
CA LEU A 227 34.98 -19.87 -20.14
C LEU A 227 35.12 -19.12 -18.80
N PRO A 228 34.12 -18.31 -18.40
CA PRO A 228 34.16 -17.62 -17.13
C PRO A 228 33.92 -18.62 -15.97
N PRO A 229 34.74 -18.60 -14.90
CA PRO A 229 34.76 -19.65 -13.91
C PRO A 229 33.52 -19.61 -13.00
N SER A 230 32.88 -20.76 -12.82
CA SER A 230 31.75 -20.91 -11.90
C SER A 230 32.23 -21.17 -10.46
N CYS A 231 31.42 -20.76 -9.47
CA CYS A 231 31.71 -21.07 -8.07
C CYS A 231 31.31 -22.52 -7.76
N PRO A 232 32.23 -23.45 -7.42
CA PRO A 232 31.90 -24.89 -7.31
C PRO A 232 30.79 -25.21 -6.30
N ARG A 233 30.62 -24.37 -5.25
CA ARG A 233 29.56 -24.53 -4.25
C ARG A 233 28.18 -23.98 -4.61
N CYS A 234 28.04 -23.18 -5.68
CA CYS A 234 26.73 -22.64 -6.08
C CYS A 234 26.52 -22.49 -7.59
N GLN A 235 27.45 -23.00 -8.41
CA GLN A 235 27.44 -23.13 -9.87
C GLN A 235 27.22 -21.84 -10.70
N ARG A 236 26.91 -20.72 -10.06
CA ARG A 236 26.84 -19.41 -10.70
C ARG A 236 28.22 -18.90 -11.09
N VAL A 237 28.29 -18.29 -12.27
CA VAL A 237 29.41 -17.49 -12.77
C VAL A 237 29.41 -16.15 -12.01
N VAL A 238 30.36 -15.99 -11.09
CA VAL A 238 30.51 -14.80 -10.22
C VAL A 238 31.95 -14.69 -9.72
N ALA A 239 32.41 -13.49 -9.36
CA ALA A 239 33.78 -13.24 -8.90
C ALA A 239 34.22 -14.14 -7.70
N LEU A 240 35.22 -15.01 -7.94
CA LEU A 240 35.74 -15.99 -6.98
C LEU A 240 36.87 -15.42 -6.12
N SER A 241 36.51 -14.53 -5.20
CA SER A 241 37.43 -13.71 -4.39
C SER A 241 37.98 -14.37 -3.11
N LYS A 242 37.59 -15.60 -2.79
CA LYS A 242 38.02 -16.31 -1.57
C LYS A 242 38.52 -17.71 -1.90
N GLN A 243 39.43 -18.23 -1.07
CA GLN A 243 39.97 -19.58 -1.21
C GLN A 243 39.46 -20.46 -0.06
N LEU A 244 39.08 -21.68 -0.37
CA LEU A 244 38.56 -22.69 0.55
C LEU A 244 38.87 -24.06 -0.07
N ASP A 245 39.49 -24.96 0.70
CA ASP A 245 39.75 -26.36 0.32
C ASP A 245 40.38 -26.50 -1.08
N GLY A 246 41.44 -25.73 -1.34
CA GLY A 246 42.12 -25.64 -2.64
C GLY A 246 41.41 -24.72 -3.65
N HIS A 247 40.08 -24.73 -3.70
CA HIS A 247 39.29 -23.98 -4.68
C HIS A 247 39.12 -22.49 -4.35
N ARG A 248 38.97 -21.68 -5.41
CA ARG A 248 38.42 -20.32 -5.37
C ARG A 248 36.89 -20.38 -5.40
N ILE A 249 36.28 -19.66 -4.48
CA ILE A 249 34.82 -19.59 -4.31
C ILE A 249 34.33 -18.15 -4.18
N CYS A 250 33.06 -17.92 -4.47
CA CYS A 250 32.45 -16.61 -4.33
C CYS A 250 32.37 -16.16 -2.86
N ARG A 251 32.37 -14.84 -2.62
CA ARG A 251 32.34 -14.26 -1.26
C ARG A 251 31.14 -14.74 -0.42
N ASN A 252 30.01 -15.01 -1.06
CA ASN A 252 28.78 -15.46 -0.41
C ASN A 252 28.89 -16.93 0.08
N CYS A 253 29.42 -17.83 -0.75
CA CYS A 253 29.65 -19.22 -0.34
C CYS A 253 30.71 -19.36 0.75
N PHE A 254 31.69 -18.45 0.78
CA PHE A 254 32.64 -18.33 1.88
C PHE A 254 32.01 -17.72 3.16
N ALA A 255 31.08 -16.77 3.02
CA ALA A 255 30.32 -16.27 4.17
C ALA A 255 29.45 -17.38 4.80
N LYS A 256 28.90 -18.28 3.97
CA LYS A 256 28.11 -19.44 4.42
C LYS A 256 28.92 -20.46 5.24
N THR A 257 30.20 -20.71 4.94
CA THR A 257 31.02 -21.62 5.78
C THR A 257 31.35 -21.05 7.15
N ARG A 258 31.35 -19.72 7.28
CA ARG A 258 31.58 -19.01 8.54
C ARG A 258 30.29 -18.60 9.25
N ALA A 259 29.15 -19.13 8.80
CA ALA A 259 27.85 -18.73 9.35
C ALA A 259 27.57 -19.49 10.65
N VAL A 260 27.31 -18.74 11.73
CA VAL A 260 26.94 -19.27 13.04
C VAL A 260 25.69 -18.55 13.56
N ALA A 261 24.99 -19.14 14.52
CA ALA A 261 23.80 -18.54 15.12
C ALA A 261 24.16 -17.24 15.85
N CYS A 262 23.39 -16.17 15.60
CA CYS A 262 23.55 -14.88 16.27
C CYS A 262 23.05 -14.95 17.73
N SER A 263 23.89 -14.56 18.71
CA SER A 263 23.56 -14.57 20.14
C SER A 263 22.30 -13.77 20.52
N ARG A 264 21.91 -12.79 19.70
CA ARG A 264 20.71 -11.96 19.93
C ARG A 264 19.47 -12.33 19.13
N CYS A 265 19.60 -12.92 17.95
CA CYS A 265 18.45 -13.10 17.05
C CYS A 265 18.36 -14.48 16.38
N GLY A 266 19.20 -15.44 16.80
CA GLY A 266 19.28 -16.81 16.27
C GLY A 266 19.74 -16.94 14.81
N SER A 267 19.63 -15.89 14.00
CA SER A 267 19.86 -15.94 12.55
C SER A 267 21.29 -16.39 12.21
N VAL A 268 21.40 -17.52 11.51
CA VAL A 268 22.67 -18.11 11.09
C VAL A 268 23.31 -17.29 9.96
N ARG A 269 24.38 -16.55 10.27
CA ARG A 269 25.11 -15.66 9.33
C ARG A 269 26.58 -15.51 9.74
N GLU A 270 27.44 -15.07 8.83
CA GLU A 270 28.83 -14.70 9.18
C GLU A 270 28.83 -13.58 10.24
N PRO A 271 29.49 -13.74 11.40
CA PRO A 271 29.53 -12.71 12.44
C PRO A 271 30.25 -11.44 12.00
N ALA A 272 29.70 -10.28 12.35
CA ALA A 272 30.36 -8.97 12.19
C ALA A 272 31.11 -8.53 13.47
N ALA A 273 30.74 -9.11 14.61
CA ALA A 273 31.24 -8.76 15.92
C ALA A 273 31.07 -9.93 16.89
N ARG A 274 31.64 -9.76 18.09
CA ARG A 274 31.19 -10.47 19.29
C ARG A 274 30.59 -9.45 20.27
N ASP A 275 29.67 -9.90 21.11
CA ASP A 275 29.16 -9.16 22.27
C ASP A 275 30.16 -9.24 23.44
N PRO A 276 29.93 -8.54 24.58
CA PRO A 276 30.85 -8.57 25.72
C PRO A 276 31.05 -9.95 26.35
N GLY A 277 30.09 -10.88 26.20
CA GLY A 277 30.22 -12.28 26.63
C GLY A 277 30.92 -13.17 25.61
N GLY A 278 31.48 -12.59 24.53
CA GLY A 278 32.11 -13.34 23.45
C GLY A 278 31.15 -13.95 22.43
N GLY A 279 29.83 -13.80 22.61
CA GLY A 279 28.80 -14.35 21.73
C GLY A 279 28.81 -13.71 20.33
N PRO A 280 28.64 -14.47 19.24
CA PRO A 280 28.72 -13.93 17.88
C PRO A 280 27.49 -13.06 17.52
N LEU A 281 27.74 -11.84 17.04
CA LEU A 281 26.70 -10.92 16.58
C LEU A 281 26.67 -10.81 15.05
N CYS A 282 25.49 -11.03 14.46
CA CYS A 282 25.30 -10.83 13.02
C CYS A 282 25.34 -9.33 12.64
N PRO A 283 25.63 -8.99 11.36
CA PRO A 283 25.70 -7.60 10.91
C PRO A 283 24.46 -6.76 11.23
N ASN A 284 23.26 -7.35 11.16
CA ASN A 284 22.02 -6.64 11.41
C ASN A 284 21.81 -6.32 12.90
N CYS A 285 22.15 -7.25 13.81
CA CYS A 285 22.10 -6.98 15.25
C CYS A 285 23.15 -5.96 15.69
N LEU A 286 24.32 -5.95 15.02
CA LEU A 286 25.35 -4.95 15.28
C LEU A 286 24.91 -3.54 14.89
N VAL A 287 24.35 -3.33 13.70
CA VAL A 287 23.97 -1.98 13.22
C VAL A 287 22.66 -1.44 13.80
N ASN A 288 21.82 -2.30 14.38
CA ASN A 288 20.59 -1.90 15.08
C ASN A 288 20.75 -1.90 16.61
N ASP A 289 21.95 -2.20 17.13
CA ASP A 289 22.28 -2.03 18.55
C ASP A 289 22.08 -0.55 18.95
N PRO A 290 21.33 -0.22 20.02
CA PRO A 290 21.08 1.16 20.45
C PRO A 290 22.34 2.02 20.60
N ILE A 291 23.46 1.40 21.01
CA ILE A 291 24.74 2.06 21.22
C ILE A 291 25.41 2.46 19.88
N ASN A 292 25.02 1.80 18.79
CA ASN A 292 25.48 2.08 17.42
C ASN A 292 24.50 2.96 16.61
N LEU A 293 23.38 3.40 17.17
CA LEU A 293 22.47 4.37 16.56
C LEU A 293 22.97 5.81 16.74
N GLU A 294 22.70 6.67 15.76
CA GLU A 294 23.09 8.09 15.74
C GLU A 294 21.87 8.97 15.46
N ASP A 295 21.88 10.19 15.98
CA ASP A 295 20.84 11.18 15.72
C ASP A 295 20.82 11.56 14.25
N CYS A 296 19.67 11.35 13.60
CA CYS A 296 19.52 11.61 12.19
C CYS A 296 19.33 13.11 11.93
N SER A 297 20.28 13.74 11.22
CA SER A 297 20.32 15.18 10.93
C SER A 297 19.04 15.73 10.27
N GLY A 298 18.25 14.89 9.60
CA GLY A 298 16.96 15.26 9.00
C GLY A 298 15.69 14.96 9.82
N CYS A 299 15.79 14.36 11.01
CA CYS A 299 14.60 14.13 11.87
C CYS A 299 14.86 14.10 13.38
N GLY A 300 16.09 14.32 13.84
CA GLY A 300 16.49 14.32 15.26
C GLY A 300 16.42 12.97 15.98
N GLN A 301 15.95 11.90 15.31
CA GLN A 301 15.75 10.59 15.95
C GLN A 301 17.00 9.71 15.84
N ARG A 302 17.40 9.06 16.94
CA ARG A 302 18.43 8.02 16.95
C ARG A 302 18.03 6.85 16.05
N ARG A 303 18.73 6.69 14.93
CA ARG A 303 18.45 5.66 13.92
C ARG A 303 19.73 5.10 13.35
N ARG A 304 19.60 3.98 12.64
CA ARG A 304 20.68 3.43 11.83
C ARG A 304 21.04 4.43 10.73
N VAL A 305 22.31 4.82 10.66
CA VAL A 305 22.84 5.66 9.59
C VAL A 305 22.80 4.89 8.26
N ALA A 306 22.21 5.53 7.25
CA ALA A 306 22.11 5.02 5.88
C ALA A 306 22.96 5.83 4.89
N ALA A 307 23.22 7.10 5.19
CA ALA A 307 24.14 7.96 4.46
C ALA A 307 24.84 8.92 5.45
N ARG A 308 26.05 9.35 5.12
CA ARG A 308 26.72 10.51 5.75
C ARG A 308 26.94 11.55 4.67
N THR A 309 26.65 12.81 4.99
CA THR A 309 26.94 13.97 4.14
C THR A 309 27.64 15.03 4.99
N ALA A 310 28.04 16.17 4.39
CA ALA A 310 28.60 17.30 5.13
C ALA A 310 27.65 17.82 6.24
N ALA A 311 26.33 17.70 6.03
CA ALA A 311 25.31 18.05 7.02
C ALA A 311 25.11 17.00 8.14
N GLY A 312 25.88 15.90 8.14
CA GLY A 312 25.87 14.88 9.19
C GLY A 312 25.32 13.50 8.75
N PRO A 313 25.05 12.60 9.72
CA PRO A 313 24.44 11.30 9.45
C PRO A 313 22.94 11.40 9.17
N PHE A 314 22.45 10.61 8.22
CA PHE A 314 21.03 10.51 7.88
C PHE A 314 20.53 9.07 7.90
N CYS A 315 19.30 8.87 8.40
CA CYS A 315 18.60 7.59 8.33
C CYS A 315 18.04 7.31 6.93
N GLN A 316 17.62 6.07 6.67
CA GLN A 316 17.12 5.62 5.36
C GLN A 316 15.97 6.47 4.78
N ASN A 317 15.16 7.09 5.64
CA ASN A 317 14.01 7.91 5.22
C ASN A 317 14.41 9.36 4.94
N CYS A 318 15.37 9.92 5.71
CA CYS A 318 15.75 11.33 5.64
C CYS A 318 17.00 11.57 4.78
N ARG A 319 17.73 10.51 4.38
CA ARG A 319 18.91 10.65 3.51
C ARG A 319 18.54 11.45 2.25
N PRO A 320 19.35 12.45 1.85
CA PRO A 320 19.16 13.10 0.57
C PRO A 320 19.09 12.04 -0.54
N ARG A 321 18.01 12.08 -1.31
CA ARG A 321 17.86 11.27 -2.52
C ARG A 321 18.11 12.20 -3.72
N PRO A 322 18.71 11.73 -4.81
CA PRO A 322 18.82 12.53 -6.02
C PRO A 322 17.40 12.92 -6.48
N ILE A 323 17.22 14.21 -6.75
CA ILE A 323 16.07 14.69 -7.52
C ILE A 323 16.40 14.41 -8.98
N ALA A 324 15.48 13.76 -9.68
CA ALA A 324 15.58 13.51 -11.11
C ALA A 324 14.19 13.48 -11.73
N THR A 325 14.11 13.79 -13.02
CA THR A 325 12.89 13.71 -13.80
C THR A 325 12.44 12.26 -13.91
N CYS A 326 11.25 11.95 -13.43
CA CYS A 326 10.74 10.58 -13.45
C CYS A 326 10.35 10.17 -14.88
N GLY A 327 11.03 9.17 -15.44
CA GLY A 327 10.77 8.61 -16.79
C GLY A 327 9.43 7.86 -16.96
N ILE A 328 8.46 8.10 -16.07
CA ILE A 328 7.10 7.57 -16.13
C ILE A 328 6.07 8.71 -16.12
N CYS A 329 6.26 9.73 -15.26
CA CYS A 329 5.32 10.84 -15.09
C CYS A 329 5.86 12.22 -15.45
N GLY A 330 7.12 12.33 -15.91
CA GLY A 330 7.75 13.57 -16.36
C GLY A 330 8.06 14.59 -15.27
N ARG A 331 7.79 14.28 -13.98
CA ARG A 331 7.98 15.23 -12.87
C ARG A 331 9.32 15.05 -12.19
N ASP A 332 9.95 16.16 -11.83
CA ASP A 332 11.10 16.17 -10.95
C ASP A 332 10.68 15.80 -9.53
N ALA A 333 11.29 14.73 -9.01
CA ALA A 333 11.00 14.20 -7.70
C ALA A 333 12.20 13.38 -7.21
N TYR A 334 12.15 12.99 -5.92
CA TYR A 334 13.06 11.97 -5.40
C TYR A 334 12.83 10.64 -6.12
N CYS A 335 13.80 10.26 -6.95
CA CYS A 335 13.75 9.06 -7.76
C CYS A 335 14.75 8.02 -7.26
N GLU A 336 14.41 6.74 -7.46
CA GLU A 336 15.40 5.67 -7.50
C GLU A 336 15.70 5.32 -8.97
N MET A 337 16.72 4.52 -9.25
CA MET A 337 16.92 3.98 -10.61
C MET A 337 16.13 2.68 -10.75
N SER A 338 15.20 2.64 -11.70
CA SER A 338 14.47 1.42 -12.04
C SER A 338 15.43 0.39 -12.61
N ARG A 339 15.52 -0.79 -11.98
CA ARG A 339 16.31 -1.90 -12.52
C ARG A 339 15.78 -2.40 -13.87
N ALA A 340 14.46 -2.28 -14.09
CA ALA A 340 13.79 -2.86 -15.25
C ALA A 340 13.85 -1.97 -16.50
N THR A 341 13.99 -0.66 -16.33
CA THR A 341 14.04 0.30 -17.45
C THR A 341 15.34 1.10 -17.51
N GLY A 342 16.19 1.03 -16.49
CA GLY A 342 17.38 1.89 -16.37
C GLY A 342 17.09 3.37 -16.13
N GLN A 343 15.82 3.76 -15.98
CA GLN A 343 15.39 5.16 -15.87
C GLN A 343 15.07 5.58 -14.42
N PRO A 344 15.17 6.88 -14.07
CA PRO A 344 14.70 7.39 -12.79
C PRO A 344 13.19 7.21 -12.62
N TRP A 345 12.74 6.72 -11.46
CA TRP A 345 11.32 6.60 -11.14
C TRP A 345 10.98 7.06 -9.71
N CYS A 346 9.95 7.92 -9.59
CA CYS A 346 9.56 8.51 -8.32
C CYS A 346 8.75 7.55 -7.45
N ASP A 347 8.83 7.73 -6.12
CA ASP A 347 8.15 6.89 -5.12
C ASP A 347 6.63 6.77 -5.36
N ASN A 348 5.99 7.84 -5.83
CA ASN A 348 4.55 7.82 -6.16
C ASN A 348 4.22 6.92 -7.36
N CYS A 349 5.06 6.88 -8.40
CA CYS A 349 4.88 5.94 -9.52
C CYS A 349 5.19 4.50 -9.10
N GLN A 350 6.19 4.28 -8.24
CA GLN A 350 6.54 2.95 -7.71
C GLN A 350 5.39 2.26 -6.96
N HIS A 351 4.57 3.06 -6.26
CA HIS A 351 3.40 2.59 -5.52
C HIS A 351 2.09 2.62 -6.33
N ARG A 352 2.09 3.14 -7.56
CA ARG A 352 0.88 3.33 -8.37
C ARG A 352 0.41 2.00 -8.97
N TRP A 353 -0.88 1.70 -8.80
CA TRP A 353 -1.57 0.59 -9.45
C TRP A 353 -2.43 1.14 -10.60
N MET A 354 -2.21 0.65 -11.81
CA MET A 354 -2.98 1.02 -13.02
C MET A 354 -3.26 -0.21 -13.89
N ARG A 355 -4.24 -0.11 -14.79
CA ARG A 355 -4.52 -1.12 -15.80
C ARG A 355 -3.39 -1.11 -16.84
N CYS A 356 -2.68 -2.23 -17.01
CA CYS A 356 -1.56 -2.34 -17.94
C CYS A 356 -2.02 -2.24 -19.40
N SER A 357 -1.45 -1.34 -20.20
CA SER A 357 -1.80 -1.19 -21.63
C SER A 357 -1.43 -2.43 -22.46
N GLY A 358 -0.37 -3.16 -22.07
CA GLY A 358 0.07 -4.36 -22.79
C GLY A 358 -0.73 -5.64 -22.49
N CYS A 359 -1.46 -5.73 -21.37
CA CYS A 359 -2.16 -6.97 -20.99
C CYS A 359 -3.48 -6.80 -20.22
N GLY A 360 -4.03 -5.59 -20.14
CA GLY A 360 -5.32 -5.29 -19.51
C GLY A 360 -5.42 -5.52 -18.00
N THR A 361 -4.38 -6.06 -17.35
CA THR A 361 -4.41 -6.44 -15.92
C THR A 361 -4.08 -5.24 -15.03
N THR A 362 -4.89 -4.99 -14.00
CA THR A 362 -4.58 -3.99 -12.95
C THR A 362 -3.42 -4.48 -12.08
N ALA A 363 -2.28 -3.79 -12.17
CA ALA A 363 -1.02 -4.19 -11.54
C ALA A 363 -0.20 -2.97 -11.09
N GLN A 364 0.86 -3.21 -10.30
CA GLN A 364 1.84 -2.15 -10.02
C GLN A 364 2.56 -1.73 -11.29
N LEU A 365 2.67 -0.41 -11.45
CA LEU A 365 3.43 0.23 -12.52
C LEU A 365 4.92 -0.10 -12.37
N ARG A 366 5.56 -0.53 -13.47
CA ARG A 366 7.00 -0.86 -13.52
C ARG A 366 7.76 -0.14 -14.63
N GLY A 367 7.07 0.50 -15.55
CA GLY A 367 7.62 1.20 -16.71
C GLY A 367 6.49 1.66 -17.63
N GLY A 368 6.84 2.14 -18.82
CA GLY A 368 5.93 2.89 -19.67
C GLY A 368 5.66 4.30 -19.12
N THR A 369 4.67 4.99 -19.69
CA THR A 369 4.25 6.33 -19.24
C THR A 369 3.00 6.25 -18.33
N LEU A 370 2.42 7.38 -17.95
CA LEU A 370 1.12 7.39 -17.29
C LEU A 370 -0.03 7.02 -18.24
N ASP A 371 0.11 7.30 -19.54
CA ASP A 371 -0.90 7.05 -20.58
C ASP A 371 -0.74 5.65 -21.18
N GLN A 372 0.50 5.13 -21.20
CA GLN A 372 0.83 3.75 -21.57
C GLN A 372 1.52 3.00 -20.42
N PRO A 373 0.83 2.75 -19.29
CA PRO A 373 1.37 2.05 -18.14
C PRO A 373 1.68 0.58 -18.41
N LEU A 374 2.87 0.13 -18.01
CA LEU A 374 3.30 -1.27 -18.14
C LEU A 374 3.53 -1.94 -16.78
N CYS A 375 2.99 -3.14 -16.62
CA CYS A 375 3.25 -4.03 -15.48
C CYS A 375 4.60 -4.76 -15.62
N ALA A 376 5.11 -5.38 -14.56
CA ALA A 376 6.40 -6.10 -14.56
C ALA A 376 6.64 -6.98 -15.80
N ARG A 377 5.68 -7.88 -16.11
CA ARG A 377 5.72 -8.79 -17.26
C ARG A 377 5.77 -8.08 -18.62
N CYS A 378 5.13 -6.91 -18.74
CA CYS A 378 5.09 -6.15 -20.00
C CYS A 378 6.26 -5.17 -20.14
N VAL A 379 6.95 -4.85 -19.04
CA VAL A 379 8.18 -4.04 -19.06
C VAL A 379 9.39 -4.89 -19.45
N ASN A 380 9.50 -6.09 -18.87
CA ASN A 380 10.46 -7.09 -19.31
C ASN A 380 9.80 -8.48 -19.21
N PRO A 381 9.58 -9.19 -20.32
CA PRO A 381 8.97 -10.51 -20.32
C PRO A 381 9.94 -11.64 -19.94
N ASP A 382 11.25 -11.36 -19.83
CA ASP A 382 12.28 -12.33 -19.45
C ASP A 382 11.99 -12.95 -18.05
N PRO A 383 11.77 -14.29 -17.98
CA PRO A 383 11.56 -14.98 -16.71
C PRO A 383 12.73 -14.95 -15.74
N ASP A 384 13.98 -14.81 -16.23
CA ASP A 384 15.20 -14.85 -15.40
C ASP A 384 15.52 -13.46 -14.80
N PHE A 385 15.02 -12.38 -15.40
CA PHE A 385 15.14 -11.03 -14.85
C PHE A 385 14.31 -10.81 -13.58
N TRP A 386 13.15 -11.45 -13.45
CA TRP A 386 12.24 -11.28 -12.32
C TRP A 386 12.09 -12.56 -11.48
N ASP A 387 12.34 -12.44 -10.17
CA ASP A 387 11.95 -13.47 -9.21
C ASP A 387 10.43 -13.73 -9.25
N ARG A 388 10.05 -14.95 -8.89
CA ARG A 388 8.67 -15.32 -8.58
C ARG A 388 8.37 -15.10 -7.10
N CYS A 389 7.19 -14.57 -6.80
CA CYS A 389 6.68 -14.46 -5.43
C CYS A 389 6.82 -15.80 -4.70
N SER A 390 7.49 -15.81 -3.55
CA SER A 390 7.78 -17.03 -2.79
C SER A 390 6.53 -17.85 -2.44
N THR A 391 5.39 -17.17 -2.26
CA THR A 391 4.11 -17.75 -1.83
C THR A 391 3.23 -18.17 -3.01
N CYS A 392 2.83 -17.25 -3.90
CA CYS A 392 1.88 -17.57 -4.98
C CYS A 392 2.53 -18.06 -6.28
N LYS A 393 3.86 -17.93 -6.44
CA LYS A 393 4.65 -18.28 -7.65
C LYS A 393 4.25 -17.58 -8.97
N THR A 394 3.07 -16.97 -9.07
CA THR A 394 2.58 -16.30 -10.29
C THR A 394 3.03 -14.84 -10.42
N THR A 395 3.10 -14.10 -9.31
CA THR A 395 3.45 -12.66 -9.34
C THR A 395 4.95 -12.44 -9.53
N TRP A 396 5.30 -11.61 -10.51
CA TRP A 396 6.66 -11.19 -10.87
C TRP A 396 7.16 -10.11 -9.89
N VAL A 397 8.36 -10.27 -9.32
CA VAL A 397 8.94 -9.41 -8.27
C VAL A 397 10.46 -9.23 -8.42
N LEU A 398 11.05 -8.17 -7.86
CA LEU A 398 12.50 -7.87 -7.94
C LEU A 398 13.36 -8.60 -6.89
N SER A 399 12.75 -9.48 -6.10
CA SER A 399 13.38 -10.23 -5.01
C SER A 399 12.43 -11.36 -4.59
N PRO A 400 12.89 -12.48 -3.99
CA PRO A 400 12.06 -13.63 -3.63
C PRO A 400 11.20 -13.38 -2.37
N ARG A 401 10.70 -12.16 -2.18
CA ARG A 401 9.77 -11.78 -1.11
C ARG A 401 8.32 -12.06 -1.54
N PRO A 402 7.39 -12.29 -0.60
CA PRO A 402 5.98 -12.34 -0.92
C PRO A 402 5.50 -11.04 -1.57
N CYS A 403 4.63 -11.13 -2.60
CA CYS A 403 4.01 -9.98 -3.22
C CYS A 403 2.95 -9.34 -2.31
N GLN A 404 2.52 -8.10 -2.58
CA GLN A 404 1.57 -7.38 -1.72
C GLN A 404 0.28 -8.15 -1.43
N ARG A 405 -0.29 -8.90 -2.41
CA ARG A 405 -1.45 -9.77 -2.16
C ARG A 405 -1.15 -10.91 -1.18
N CYS A 406 0.01 -11.53 -1.29
CA CYS A 406 0.43 -12.59 -0.36
C CYS A 406 0.72 -12.06 1.04
N VAL A 407 1.34 -10.87 1.17
CA VAL A 407 1.53 -10.20 2.47
C VAL A 407 0.18 -9.83 3.07
N LEU A 408 -0.72 -9.20 2.31
CA LEU A 408 -2.08 -8.87 2.72
C LEU A 408 -2.86 -10.10 3.20
N GLY A 409 -2.80 -11.20 2.45
CA GLY A 409 -3.45 -12.47 2.83
C GLY A 409 -2.77 -13.20 4.00
N GLN A 410 -1.52 -12.89 4.35
CA GLN A 410 -0.85 -13.35 5.57
C GLN A 410 -1.24 -12.47 6.76
N ASP A 411 -1.21 -11.14 6.61
CA ASP A 411 -1.65 -10.17 7.61
C ASP A 411 -3.10 -10.42 8.03
N LEU A 412 -4.01 -10.66 7.07
CA LEU A 412 -5.41 -10.99 7.33
C LEU A 412 -5.56 -12.31 8.09
N ARG A 413 -4.81 -13.36 7.72
CA ARG A 413 -4.80 -14.62 8.48
C ARG A 413 -4.36 -14.41 9.92
N SER A 414 -3.30 -13.63 10.14
CA SER A 414 -2.82 -13.31 11.50
C SER A 414 -3.76 -12.44 12.34
N LEU A 415 -4.78 -11.84 11.73
CA LEU A 415 -5.76 -10.97 12.40
C LEU A 415 -7.13 -11.64 12.61
N LEU A 416 -7.49 -12.62 11.79
CA LEU A 416 -8.81 -13.26 11.77
C LEU A 416 -8.81 -14.69 12.32
N ALA A 417 -7.63 -15.27 12.56
CA ALA A 417 -7.52 -16.62 13.13
C ALA A 417 -7.58 -16.57 14.66
N GLU A 418 -8.43 -17.41 15.23
CA GLU A 418 -8.60 -17.60 16.69
C GLU A 418 -7.41 -18.37 17.26
N ASP A 419 -7.02 -19.45 16.57
CA ASP A 419 -5.81 -20.25 16.76
C ASP A 419 -4.98 -20.26 15.46
N PRO A 420 -3.65 -20.50 15.48
CA PRO A 420 -2.77 -20.38 14.31
C PRO A 420 -2.95 -21.52 13.28
N GLY A 421 -4.10 -21.53 12.60
CA GLY A 421 -4.43 -22.48 11.54
C GLY A 421 -5.88 -22.42 11.06
N HIS A 422 -6.83 -22.02 11.92
CA HIS A 422 -8.26 -22.03 11.60
C HIS A 422 -8.86 -20.62 11.53
N ILE A 423 -9.66 -20.37 10.49
CA ILE A 423 -10.50 -19.17 10.34
C ILE A 423 -11.91 -19.68 10.12
N ASN A 424 -12.88 -19.14 10.86
CA ASN A 424 -14.31 -19.40 10.65
C ASN A 424 -14.69 -19.12 9.18
N ASP A 425 -15.44 -20.03 8.54
CA ASP A 425 -15.78 -19.97 7.11
C ASP A 425 -16.39 -18.61 6.69
N ASP A 426 -17.21 -17.99 7.54
CA ASP A 426 -17.77 -16.65 7.30
C ASP A 426 -16.66 -15.59 7.10
N LEU A 427 -15.62 -15.65 7.92
CA LEU A 427 -14.45 -14.76 7.84
C LEU A 427 -13.50 -15.14 6.69
N ALA A 428 -13.52 -16.39 6.21
CA ALA A 428 -12.80 -16.79 5.01
C ALA A 428 -13.36 -16.08 3.76
N HIS A 429 -14.66 -15.79 3.69
CA HIS A 429 -15.24 -14.95 2.63
C HIS A 429 -14.70 -13.52 2.65
N LEU A 430 -14.57 -12.90 3.85
CA LEU A 430 -13.92 -11.59 4.01
C LEU A 430 -12.44 -11.63 3.59
N GLN A 431 -11.69 -12.63 4.05
CA GLN A 431 -10.27 -12.80 3.74
C GLN A 431 -10.04 -12.92 2.22
N ARG A 432 -10.85 -13.75 1.55
CA ARG A 432 -10.80 -13.95 0.09
C ARG A 432 -11.09 -12.65 -0.66
N ALA A 433 -12.23 -12.02 -0.35
CA ALA A 433 -12.65 -10.77 -0.99
C ALA A 433 -11.61 -9.64 -0.84
N LEU A 434 -11.00 -9.49 0.34
CA LEU A 434 -9.95 -8.49 0.58
C LEU A 434 -8.61 -8.81 -0.10
N THR A 435 -8.28 -10.09 -0.27
CA THR A 435 -7.04 -10.52 -0.95
C THR A 435 -7.14 -10.36 -2.48
N GLU A 436 -8.33 -10.52 -3.03
CA GLU A 436 -8.63 -10.45 -4.47
C GLU A 436 -8.81 -9.01 -5.00
N VAL A 437 -8.92 -8.01 -4.11
CA VAL A 437 -9.04 -6.58 -4.48
C VAL A 437 -8.00 -6.18 -5.53
N GLU A 438 -8.43 -5.46 -6.58
CA GLU A 438 -7.57 -4.99 -7.66
C GLU A 438 -6.33 -4.21 -7.15
N ARG A 439 -6.53 -3.46 -6.06
CA ARG A 439 -5.59 -2.58 -5.37
C ARG A 439 -5.32 -3.01 -3.92
N PRO A 440 -4.43 -3.99 -3.68
CA PRO A 440 -4.08 -4.43 -2.33
C PRO A 440 -3.38 -3.35 -1.50
N ASP A 441 -2.76 -2.34 -2.12
CA ASP A 441 -2.16 -1.19 -1.44
C ASP A 441 -3.18 -0.42 -0.58
N VAL A 442 -4.41 -0.26 -1.10
CA VAL A 442 -5.51 0.41 -0.40
C VAL A 442 -6.01 -0.43 0.77
N ALA A 443 -6.18 -1.74 0.57
CA ALA A 443 -6.56 -2.68 1.64
C ALA A 443 -5.50 -2.73 2.76
N MET A 444 -4.21 -2.81 2.41
CA MET A 444 -3.10 -2.74 3.36
C MET A 444 -3.07 -1.39 4.12
N ALA A 445 -3.31 -0.26 3.44
CA ALA A 445 -3.37 1.05 4.07
C ALA A 445 -4.57 1.20 5.05
N TRP A 446 -5.69 0.54 4.76
CA TRP A 446 -6.84 0.46 5.67
C TRP A 446 -6.52 -0.43 6.89
N LEU A 447 -5.98 -1.63 6.67
CA LEU A 447 -5.56 -2.56 7.73
C LEU A 447 -4.42 -2.05 8.62
N ARG A 448 -3.65 -1.04 8.19
CA ARG A 448 -2.64 -0.38 9.03
C ARG A 448 -3.25 0.52 10.10
N ARG A 449 -4.54 0.85 10.03
CA ARG A 449 -5.21 1.72 11.02
C ARG A 449 -5.43 0.94 12.33
N PRO A 450 -4.95 1.41 13.51
CA PRO A 450 -5.01 0.65 14.76
C PRO A 450 -6.40 0.14 15.12
N HIS A 451 -7.41 1.01 15.02
CA HIS A 451 -8.80 0.66 15.33
C HIS A 451 -9.41 -0.38 14.37
N VAL A 452 -8.97 -0.44 13.10
CA VAL A 452 -9.43 -1.47 12.15
C VAL A 452 -8.84 -2.83 12.55
N ARG A 453 -7.56 -2.89 12.93
CA ARG A 453 -6.94 -4.11 13.46
C ARG A 453 -7.61 -4.58 14.75
N GLN A 454 -7.92 -3.64 15.66
CA GLN A 454 -8.61 -3.93 16.91
C GLN A 454 -10.00 -4.52 16.68
N LEU A 455 -10.81 -3.94 15.79
CA LEU A 455 -12.13 -4.49 15.46
C LEU A 455 -12.03 -5.88 14.81
N LEU A 456 -11.17 -6.04 13.79
CA LEU A 456 -11.02 -7.32 13.10
C LEU A 456 -10.49 -8.43 14.02
N ALA A 457 -9.52 -8.13 14.90
CA ALA A 457 -9.00 -9.07 15.90
C ALA A 457 -9.91 -9.23 17.14
N GLY A 458 -10.93 -8.39 17.30
CA GLY A 458 -12.02 -8.61 18.24
C GLY A 458 -13.01 -9.62 17.67
N ILE A 459 -13.47 -9.38 16.43
CA ILE A 459 -14.38 -10.26 15.69
C ILE A 459 -13.76 -11.65 15.47
N GLY A 460 -12.48 -11.72 15.08
CA GLY A 460 -11.77 -13.01 14.90
C GLY A 460 -11.43 -13.78 16.18
N ARG A 461 -11.80 -13.24 17.36
CA ARG A 461 -11.71 -13.93 18.67
C ARG A 461 -13.09 -14.17 19.30
N ASP A 462 -14.16 -13.74 18.65
CA ASP A 462 -15.51 -14.07 19.10
C ASP A 462 -15.84 -15.45 18.50
N PRO A 463 -16.04 -16.51 19.31
CA PRO A 463 -16.32 -17.84 18.79
C PRO A 463 -17.73 -17.95 18.18
N ARG A 464 -18.58 -16.92 18.31
CA ARG A 464 -19.91 -16.86 17.71
C ARG A 464 -19.80 -16.61 16.20
N THR A 465 -20.69 -17.23 15.41
CA THR A 465 -20.81 -16.95 13.97
C THR A 465 -21.14 -15.48 13.72
N ILE A 466 -20.50 -14.86 12.73
CA ILE A 466 -20.57 -13.41 12.59
C ILE A 466 -21.98 -12.97 12.18
N SER A 467 -22.59 -12.11 12.99
CA SER A 467 -23.95 -11.63 12.78
C SER A 467 -24.01 -10.11 12.89
N HIS A 468 -25.09 -9.53 12.36
CA HIS A 468 -25.34 -8.10 12.53
C HIS A 468 -25.53 -7.71 14.00
N ASP A 469 -26.07 -8.62 14.80
CA ASP A 469 -26.41 -8.38 16.21
C ASP A 469 -25.16 -8.36 17.10
N ILE A 470 -24.15 -9.21 16.82
CA ILE A 470 -22.82 -9.11 17.47
C ILE A 470 -22.17 -7.76 17.18
N LEU A 471 -22.24 -7.28 15.94
CA LEU A 471 -21.76 -5.95 15.59
C LEU A 471 -22.61 -4.82 16.22
N ASP A 472 -23.82 -5.11 16.70
CA ASP A 472 -24.71 -4.15 17.38
C ASP A 472 -24.46 -4.04 18.89
N GLU A 473 -23.81 -5.04 19.50
CA GLU A 473 -23.26 -4.98 20.87
C GLU A 473 -22.06 -4.00 20.95
N LEU A 474 -21.37 -3.76 19.83
CA LEU A 474 -20.19 -2.90 19.77
C LEU A 474 -20.55 -1.39 19.74
N PRO A 475 -19.72 -0.50 20.33
CA PRO A 475 -19.95 0.94 20.30
C PRO A 475 -20.08 1.52 18.89
N SER A 476 -21.25 2.07 18.58
CA SER A 476 -21.58 2.62 17.26
C SER A 476 -20.56 3.66 16.79
N SER A 477 -20.04 3.52 15.57
CA SER A 477 -19.11 4.48 15.00
C SER A 477 -19.08 4.39 13.47
N LYS A 478 -18.77 5.51 12.81
CA LYS A 478 -18.58 5.57 11.34
C LYS A 478 -17.56 4.56 10.79
N LYS A 479 -16.68 4.03 11.64
CA LYS A 479 -15.66 3.03 11.29
C LYS A 479 -16.27 1.62 11.34
N LEU A 480 -17.10 1.35 12.35
CA LEU A 480 -17.90 0.13 12.47
C LEU A 480 -18.94 0.04 11.35
N ASP A 481 -19.66 1.15 11.06
CA ASP A 481 -20.60 1.22 9.93
C ASP A 481 -19.89 0.86 8.60
N HIS A 482 -18.69 1.39 8.38
CA HIS A 482 -17.89 1.07 7.21
C HIS A 482 -17.44 -0.39 7.18
N LEU A 483 -17.05 -0.96 8.32
CA LEU A 483 -16.69 -2.38 8.44
C LEU A 483 -17.90 -3.29 8.17
N ARG A 484 -19.08 -2.98 8.70
CA ARG A 484 -20.34 -3.71 8.41
C ARG A 484 -20.65 -3.69 6.92
N ASN A 485 -20.51 -2.53 6.25
CA ASN A 485 -20.66 -2.44 4.80
C ASN A 485 -19.61 -3.29 4.03
N VAL A 486 -18.37 -3.37 4.52
CA VAL A 486 -17.32 -4.23 3.93
C VAL A 486 -17.65 -5.72 4.12
N LEU A 487 -18.17 -6.12 5.28
CA LEU A 487 -18.60 -7.50 5.55
C LEU A 487 -19.79 -7.94 4.69
N VAL A 488 -20.80 -7.06 4.54
CA VAL A 488 -21.92 -7.31 3.62
C VAL A 488 -21.43 -7.39 2.17
N ALA A 489 -20.56 -6.46 1.74
CA ALA A 489 -19.98 -6.49 0.40
C ALA A 489 -19.10 -7.73 0.15
N SER A 490 -18.36 -8.24 1.15
CA SER A 490 -17.59 -9.47 0.97
C SER A 490 -18.50 -10.70 0.82
N GLY A 491 -19.70 -10.65 1.39
CA GLY A 491 -20.62 -11.78 1.55
C GLY A 491 -20.45 -12.51 2.88
N ALA A 492 -19.69 -11.93 3.83
CA ALA A 492 -19.53 -12.45 5.18
C ALA A 492 -20.71 -12.08 6.11
N LEU A 493 -21.58 -11.16 5.68
CA LEU A 493 -22.85 -10.86 6.33
C LEU A 493 -23.97 -10.75 5.28
N PRO A 494 -25.20 -11.17 5.59
CA PRO A 494 -26.35 -10.96 4.72
C PRO A 494 -26.69 -9.46 4.60
N GLU A 495 -27.33 -9.06 3.52
CA GLU A 495 -27.78 -7.68 3.33
C GLU A 495 -28.91 -7.32 4.33
N ARG A 496 -28.78 -6.18 5.02
CA ARG A 496 -29.73 -5.67 6.03
C ARG A 496 -29.98 -4.19 5.80
N ASP A 497 -31.23 -3.74 5.98
CA ASP A 497 -31.55 -2.31 6.03
C ASP A 497 -31.05 -1.72 7.34
N GLU A 498 -29.79 -1.29 7.33
CA GLU A 498 -29.11 -0.71 8.49
C GLU A 498 -29.82 0.55 9.02
N ARG A 499 -30.45 1.35 8.14
CA ARG A 499 -31.17 2.57 8.55
C ARG A 499 -32.47 2.24 9.25
N LEU A 500 -33.15 1.19 8.83
CA LEU A 500 -34.32 0.67 9.53
C LEU A 500 -33.91 0.03 10.87
N ALA A 501 -32.86 -0.80 10.89
CA ALA A 501 -32.36 -1.43 12.12
C ALA A 501 -31.95 -0.41 13.20
N VAL A 502 -31.20 0.63 12.82
CA VAL A 502 -30.82 1.73 13.73
C VAL A 502 -32.05 2.54 14.19
N LEU A 503 -33.04 2.75 13.33
CA LEU A 503 -34.29 3.42 13.71
C LEU A 503 -35.10 2.58 14.71
N GLU A 504 -35.18 1.27 14.50
CA GLU A 504 -35.93 0.34 15.35
C GLU A 504 -35.28 0.21 16.72
N ARG A 505 -33.95 0.08 16.79
CA ARG A 505 -33.21 0.10 18.07
C ARG A 505 -33.38 1.41 18.82
N TRP A 506 -33.21 2.54 18.14
CA TRP A 506 -33.44 3.86 18.75
C TRP A 506 -34.86 4.02 19.27
N THR A 507 -35.86 3.51 18.53
CA THR A 507 -37.26 3.51 18.97
C THR A 507 -37.43 2.66 20.23
N ALA A 508 -36.88 1.45 20.26
CA ALA A 508 -36.93 0.57 21.43
C ALA A 508 -36.27 1.21 22.67
N THR A 509 -35.09 1.83 22.53
CA THR A 509 -34.43 2.56 23.62
C THR A 509 -35.27 3.75 24.10
N THR A 510 -35.86 4.52 23.18
CA THR A 510 -36.71 5.69 23.52
C THR A 510 -37.97 5.27 24.28
N LEU A 511 -38.55 4.12 23.94
CA LEU A 511 -39.68 3.53 24.66
C LEU A 511 -39.26 2.97 26.03
N ALA A 512 -38.12 2.29 26.12
CA ALA A 512 -37.60 1.75 27.37
C ALA A 512 -37.25 2.84 28.40
N ALA A 513 -36.83 4.02 27.95
CA ALA A 513 -36.50 5.15 28.81
C ALA A 513 -37.72 5.82 29.48
N ARG A 514 -38.95 5.55 29.03
CA ARG A 514 -40.18 6.06 29.66
C ARG A 514 -40.47 5.31 30.97
N ALA A 515 -40.61 6.01 32.09
CA ALA A 515 -40.95 5.39 33.38
C ALA A 515 -42.40 4.89 33.43
N ASP A 516 -43.38 5.74 33.08
CA ASP A 516 -44.81 5.41 33.12
C ASP A 516 -45.17 4.30 32.08
N PRO A 517 -45.73 3.16 32.53
CA PRO A 517 -46.28 2.14 31.63
C PRO A 517 -47.35 2.66 30.65
N HIS A 518 -48.17 3.64 31.04
CA HIS A 518 -49.26 4.13 30.19
C HIS A 518 -48.73 5.02 29.05
N GLU A 519 -47.89 6.01 29.35
CA GLU A 519 -47.15 6.75 28.31
C GLU A 519 -46.37 5.81 27.39
N ARG A 520 -45.67 4.82 27.95
CA ARG A 520 -44.92 3.82 27.17
C ARG A 520 -45.81 3.08 26.19
N GLN A 521 -47.03 2.69 26.58
CA GLN A 521 -48.00 2.06 25.67
C GLN A 521 -48.49 3.00 24.56
N ILE A 522 -48.82 4.26 24.88
CA ILE A 522 -49.26 5.26 23.89
C ILE A 522 -48.13 5.51 22.88
N LEU A 523 -46.91 5.75 23.35
CA LEU A 523 -45.75 6.01 22.50
C LEU A 523 -45.36 4.77 21.68
N HIS A 524 -45.51 3.56 22.23
CA HIS A 524 -45.30 2.29 21.49
C HIS A 524 -46.31 2.13 20.36
N ALA A 525 -47.59 2.37 20.61
CA ALA A 525 -48.63 2.34 19.58
C ALA A 525 -48.37 3.38 18.47
N TYR A 526 -47.90 4.58 18.83
CA TYR A 526 -47.54 5.61 17.85
C TYR A 526 -46.28 5.27 17.05
N ALA A 527 -45.18 4.91 17.72
CA ALA A 527 -43.91 4.67 17.06
C ALA A 527 -43.93 3.36 16.25
N ILE A 528 -44.39 2.25 16.83
CA ILE A 528 -44.32 0.92 16.20
C ILE A 528 -45.52 0.67 15.28
N TRP A 529 -46.75 0.79 15.79
CA TRP A 529 -47.94 0.42 15.02
C TRP A 529 -48.38 1.48 14.00
N HIS A 530 -48.17 2.77 14.28
CA HIS A 530 -48.44 3.83 13.32
C HIS A 530 -47.26 4.07 12.38
N HIS A 531 -46.08 4.46 12.88
CA HIS A 531 -44.96 4.86 12.01
C HIS A 531 -44.19 3.68 11.40
N LEU A 532 -43.55 2.82 12.20
CA LEU A 532 -42.70 1.73 11.68
C LEU A 532 -43.49 0.74 10.81
N ARG A 533 -44.70 0.33 11.21
CA ARG A 533 -45.57 -0.54 10.39
C ARG A 533 -46.00 0.13 9.06
N ARG A 534 -46.04 1.45 8.96
CA ARG A 534 -46.29 2.16 7.69
C ARG A 534 -45.01 2.29 6.86
N LEU A 535 -43.85 2.47 7.48
CA LEU A 535 -42.57 2.46 6.78
C LEU A 535 -42.29 1.08 6.17
N ARG A 536 -42.28 0.01 6.97
CA ARG A 536 -42.08 -1.37 6.51
C ARG A 536 -42.99 -1.73 5.31
N ARG A 537 -44.27 -1.35 5.35
CA ARG A 537 -45.25 -1.52 4.25
C ARG A 537 -45.04 -0.65 3.01
N ARG A 538 -44.22 0.40 3.08
CA ARG A 538 -43.85 1.25 1.93
C ARG A 538 -42.53 0.84 1.31
N LEU A 539 -41.65 0.20 2.09
CA LEU A 539 -40.31 -0.18 1.65
C LEU A 539 -40.35 -1.30 0.59
N ASN A 540 -41.26 -2.28 0.70
CA ASN A 540 -41.48 -3.31 -0.33
C ASN A 540 -40.19 -4.01 -0.83
N GLY A 541 -39.23 -4.25 0.07
CA GLY A 541 -37.91 -4.83 -0.26
C GLY A 541 -36.80 -3.84 -0.62
N VAL A 542 -37.08 -2.52 -0.64
CA VAL A 542 -36.10 -1.45 -0.85
C VAL A 542 -35.68 -0.86 0.49
N HIS A 543 -34.37 -0.59 0.68
CA HIS A 543 -33.85 0.04 1.90
C HIS A 543 -34.42 1.44 2.17
N ALA A 544 -34.59 1.76 3.44
CA ALA A 544 -35.04 3.07 3.92
C ALA A 544 -34.09 4.19 3.51
N THR A 545 -34.65 5.34 3.16
CA THR A 545 -33.90 6.57 2.94
C THR A 545 -33.63 7.29 4.25
N HIS A 546 -32.53 8.04 4.31
CA HIS A 546 -32.19 8.86 5.48
C HIS A 546 -33.35 9.79 5.90
N LEU A 547 -34.04 10.43 4.95
CA LEU A 547 -35.17 11.32 5.22
C LEU A 547 -36.38 10.58 5.80
N GLN A 548 -36.68 9.34 5.35
CA GLN A 548 -37.78 8.55 5.92
C GLN A 548 -37.51 8.21 7.39
N CYS A 549 -36.30 7.78 7.74
CA CYS A 549 -35.93 7.50 9.13
C CYS A 549 -35.89 8.79 9.97
N LEU A 550 -35.31 9.87 9.45
CA LEU A 550 -35.27 11.16 10.14
C LEU A 550 -36.68 11.69 10.45
N ASN A 551 -37.60 11.62 9.50
CA ASN A 551 -38.99 12.06 9.70
C ASN A 551 -39.69 11.29 10.83
N ILE A 552 -39.47 9.97 10.92
CA ILE A 552 -40.02 9.17 12.03
C ILE A 552 -39.36 9.54 13.36
N ARG A 553 -38.04 9.79 13.37
CA ARG A 553 -37.35 10.30 14.57
C ARG A 553 -37.93 11.64 15.01
N SER A 554 -38.16 12.58 14.10
CA SER A 554 -38.83 13.86 14.41
C SER A 554 -40.22 13.63 15.02
N HIS A 555 -41.06 12.76 14.44
CA HIS A 555 -42.38 12.46 15.01
C HIS A 555 -42.35 11.83 16.40
N VAL A 556 -41.47 10.85 16.62
CA VAL A 556 -41.36 10.20 17.93
C VAL A 556 -40.77 11.17 18.96
N THR A 557 -39.77 11.97 18.59
CA THR A 557 -39.20 13.01 19.47
C THR A 557 -40.24 14.09 19.81
N ALA A 558 -41.02 14.54 18.83
CA ALA A 558 -42.10 15.51 19.02
C ALA A 558 -43.18 15.00 20.01
N ALA A 559 -43.60 13.74 19.87
CA ALA A 559 -44.50 13.10 20.83
C ALA A 559 -43.87 12.97 22.22
N THR A 560 -42.58 12.63 22.28
CA THR A 560 -41.81 12.49 23.53
C THR A 560 -41.75 13.83 24.28
N ASN A 561 -41.38 14.93 23.60
CA ASN A 561 -41.30 16.26 24.19
C ASN A 561 -42.64 16.76 24.75
N LEU A 562 -43.78 16.42 24.12
CA LEU A 562 -45.10 16.78 24.64
C LEU A 562 -45.47 15.96 25.88
N LEU A 563 -45.12 14.67 25.90
CA LEU A 563 -45.34 13.79 27.05
C LEU A 563 -44.47 14.21 28.25
N ASP A 564 -43.20 14.56 28.01
CA ASP A 564 -42.31 15.15 29.02
C ASP A 564 -42.93 16.41 29.64
N TRP A 565 -43.33 17.38 28.81
CA TRP A 565 -43.94 18.61 29.31
C TRP A 565 -45.26 18.39 30.08
N LEU A 566 -46.08 17.43 29.66
CA LEU A 566 -47.29 17.06 30.39
C LEU A 566 -46.95 16.48 31.76
N THR A 567 -46.01 15.53 31.81
CA THR A 567 -45.52 14.93 33.07
C THR A 567 -44.93 15.99 34.00
N ASP A 568 -44.07 16.88 33.49
CA ASP A 568 -43.47 18.00 34.24
C ASP A 568 -44.55 18.99 34.77
N SER A 569 -45.68 19.11 34.06
CA SER A 569 -46.82 19.94 34.46
C SER A 569 -47.83 19.22 35.37
N GLY A 570 -47.58 17.96 35.75
CA GLY A 570 -48.52 17.14 36.54
C GLY A 570 -49.80 16.73 35.77
N LEU A 571 -49.77 16.80 34.44
CA LEU A 571 -50.89 16.51 33.55
C LEU A 571 -50.67 15.19 32.81
N THR A 572 -51.76 14.63 32.28
CA THR A 572 -51.74 13.45 31.41
C THR A 572 -52.42 13.77 30.07
N LEU A 573 -52.20 12.94 29.06
CA LEU A 573 -52.80 13.14 27.73
C LEU A 573 -54.35 13.16 27.75
N SER A 574 -54.97 12.56 28.77
CA SER A 574 -56.43 12.51 28.96
C SER A 574 -57.00 13.66 29.80
N THR A 575 -56.17 14.31 30.63
CA THR A 575 -56.56 15.45 31.49
C THR A 575 -56.16 16.81 30.91
N CYS A 576 -55.22 16.83 29.96
CA CYS A 576 -54.80 18.02 29.22
C CYS A 576 -55.99 18.75 28.57
N THR A 577 -56.14 20.04 28.88
CA THR A 577 -57.17 20.90 28.28
C THR A 577 -56.64 21.66 27.05
N GLN A 578 -57.52 22.28 26.27
CA GLN A 578 -57.10 23.14 25.16
C GLN A 578 -56.21 24.30 25.64
N ALA A 579 -56.50 24.87 26.82
CA ALA A 579 -55.71 25.97 27.38
C ALA A 579 -54.27 25.55 27.73
N ASP A 580 -54.09 24.31 28.20
CA ASP A 580 -52.77 23.75 28.48
C ASP A 580 -52.00 23.47 27.19
N LEU A 581 -52.66 22.90 26.18
CA LEU A 581 -52.05 22.68 24.86
C LEU A 581 -51.69 24.00 24.16
N ASP A 582 -52.51 25.04 24.30
CA ASP A 582 -52.23 26.37 23.75
C ASP A 582 -51.08 27.06 24.49
N ARG A 583 -51.00 26.93 25.83
CA ARG A 583 -49.86 27.37 26.66
C ARG A 583 -48.56 26.70 26.22
N TRP A 584 -48.56 25.37 26.05
CA TRP A 584 -47.40 24.67 25.49
C TRP A 584 -47.04 25.15 24.07
N SER A 585 -48.04 25.49 23.26
CA SER A 585 -47.82 25.94 21.88
C SER A 585 -47.33 27.38 21.71
N THR A 586 -47.29 28.16 22.80
CA THR A 586 -46.83 29.56 22.81
C THR A 586 -45.34 29.69 23.12
N ASP A 587 -44.72 28.68 23.73
CA ASP A 587 -43.25 28.55 23.83
C ASP A 587 -42.62 28.17 22.46
N GLU A 588 -41.29 28.23 22.35
CA GLU A 588 -40.56 27.79 21.14
C GLU A 588 -40.61 26.26 20.94
N VAL A 589 -41.76 25.76 20.49
CA VAL A 589 -41.99 24.34 20.23
C VAL A 589 -41.12 23.82 19.08
N SER A 590 -40.09 23.07 19.44
CA SER A 590 -39.39 22.18 18.51
C SER A 590 -40.35 21.12 17.94
N TYR A 591 -40.36 20.94 16.61
CA TYR A 591 -41.20 19.96 15.91
C TYR A 591 -42.73 20.19 16.03
N ARG A 592 -43.17 21.45 15.90
CA ARG A 592 -44.59 21.85 15.99
C ARG A 592 -45.51 21.10 15.01
N HIS A 593 -45.08 20.89 13.76
CA HIS A 593 -45.88 20.17 12.75
C HIS A 593 -46.06 18.70 13.14
N GLU A 594 -44.99 18.06 13.56
CA GLU A 594 -44.93 16.66 13.96
C GLU A 594 -45.74 16.39 15.22
N THR A 595 -45.72 17.33 16.18
CA THR A 595 -46.57 17.23 17.38
C THR A 595 -48.05 17.34 17.01
N GLY A 596 -48.41 18.25 16.10
CA GLY A 596 -49.75 18.30 15.53
C GLY A 596 -50.17 17.01 14.83
N HIS A 597 -49.24 16.19 14.34
CA HIS A 597 -49.52 14.84 13.85
C HIS A 597 -49.75 13.82 14.98
N PHE A 598 -49.06 13.95 16.12
CA PHE A 598 -49.28 13.12 17.30
C PHE A 598 -50.62 13.43 17.98
N VAL A 599 -50.94 14.69 18.27
CA VAL A 599 -52.21 15.10 18.91
C VAL A 599 -53.43 14.63 18.09
N ARG A 600 -53.42 14.84 16.76
CA ARG A 600 -54.49 14.35 15.88
C ARG A 600 -54.59 12.82 15.83
N TRP A 601 -53.47 12.11 15.97
CA TRP A 601 -53.48 10.65 16.09
C TRP A 601 -54.08 10.20 17.43
N ALA A 602 -53.68 10.82 18.54
CA ALA A 602 -54.16 10.53 19.89
C ALA A 602 -55.68 10.75 20.02
N LEU A 603 -56.19 11.86 19.48
CA LEU A 603 -57.63 12.14 19.39
C LEU A 603 -58.38 11.05 18.60
N ALA A 604 -57.86 10.64 17.45
CA ALA A 604 -58.45 9.60 16.62
C ALA A 604 -58.48 8.22 17.30
N HIS A 605 -57.56 7.95 18.25
CA HIS A 605 -57.48 6.71 19.01
C HIS A 605 -58.04 6.85 20.44
N ARG A 606 -58.70 7.98 20.76
CA ARG A 606 -59.35 8.31 22.03
C ARG A 606 -58.44 8.38 23.26
N HIS A 607 -57.12 8.61 23.07
CA HIS A 607 -56.18 8.86 24.17
C HIS A 607 -56.29 10.28 24.75
N ALA A 608 -56.86 11.22 23.97
CA ALA A 608 -57.22 12.58 24.39
C ALA A 608 -58.63 12.92 23.88
N ARG A 609 -59.27 13.96 24.44
CA ARG A 609 -60.58 14.48 24.01
C ARG A 609 -60.58 16.00 24.06
N GLY A 610 -61.41 16.66 23.23
CA GLY A 610 -61.59 18.12 23.27
C GLY A 610 -60.44 18.98 22.75
N LEU A 611 -59.29 18.40 22.40
CA LEU A 611 -58.13 19.12 21.87
C LEU A 611 -58.23 19.40 20.37
N THR A 612 -57.69 20.54 19.95
CA THR A 612 -57.59 21.00 18.56
C THR A 612 -56.18 21.53 18.31
N PHE A 613 -55.51 21.01 17.28
CA PHE A 613 -54.18 21.49 16.87
C PHE A 613 -54.16 21.78 15.37
N PRO A 614 -53.82 23.00 14.92
CA PRO A 614 -53.94 23.39 13.52
C PRO A 614 -52.95 22.65 12.62
N ALA A 615 -53.45 22.16 11.48
CA ALA A 615 -52.63 21.55 10.46
C ALA A 615 -51.98 22.64 9.58
N ALA A 616 -50.81 23.14 10.00
CA ALA A 616 -50.05 24.11 9.23
C ALA A 616 -49.64 23.52 7.86
N ARG A 617 -50.23 24.08 6.80
CA ARG A 617 -49.99 23.69 5.39
C ARG A 617 -48.76 24.44 4.87
N TRP A 618 -47.77 23.71 4.35
CA TRP A 618 -46.63 24.32 3.67
C TRP A 618 -47.12 25.09 2.43
N GLN A 619 -46.82 26.40 2.39
CA GLN A 619 -47.20 27.33 1.31
C GLN A 619 -46.21 27.33 0.14
N GLY A 620 -45.14 26.53 0.21
CA GLY A 620 -43.99 26.61 -0.70
C GLY A 620 -42.93 27.63 -0.20
N PRO A 621 -41.79 27.75 -0.90
CA PRO A 621 -40.85 28.85 -0.68
C PRO A 621 -41.49 30.15 -1.17
N ALA A 622 -41.67 31.13 -0.28
CA ALA A 622 -42.19 32.44 -0.63
C ALA A 622 -41.02 33.39 -0.98
N GLY A 623 -40.72 33.51 -2.27
CA GLY A 623 -39.73 34.46 -2.79
C GLY A 623 -39.43 34.22 -4.27
N PRO A 624 -39.13 35.26 -5.06
CA PRO A 624 -38.65 35.08 -6.43
C PRO A 624 -37.30 34.35 -6.43
N LEU A 625 -37.11 33.44 -7.37
CA LEU A 625 -35.79 32.87 -7.65
C LEU A 625 -34.90 33.98 -8.24
N ASP A 626 -33.94 34.43 -7.45
CA ASP A 626 -32.89 35.36 -7.90
C ASP A 626 -32.15 34.73 -9.08
N SER A 627 -32.52 35.21 -10.27
CA SER A 627 -32.06 34.65 -11.53
C SER A 627 -30.63 35.07 -11.86
N GLU A 628 -30.19 36.20 -11.32
CA GLU A 628 -28.83 36.73 -11.51
C GLU A 628 -27.83 35.96 -10.64
N LYS A 629 -28.17 35.75 -9.35
CA LYS A 629 -27.41 34.87 -8.46
C LYS A 629 -27.29 33.45 -9.02
N ARG A 630 -28.38 32.87 -9.54
CA ARG A 630 -28.35 31.54 -10.17
C ARG A 630 -27.33 31.46 -11.33
N TRP A 631 -27.25 32.49 -12.16
CA TRP A 631 -26.28 32.55 -13.26
C TRP A 631 -24.84 32.78 -12.75
N ASN A 632 -24.64 33.59 -11.71
CA ASN A 632 -23.33 33.81 -11.10
C ASN A 632 -22.78 32.54 -10.43
N ASP A 633 -23.62 31.80 -9.70
CA ASP A 633 -23.25 30.50 -9.14
C ASP A 633 -22.91 29.48 -10.25
N ALA A 634 -23.67 29.44 -11.35
CA ALA A 634 -23.36 28.57 -12.49
C ALA A 634 -22.03 28.92 -13.18
N ARG A 635 -21.76 30.21 -13.45
CA ARG A 635 -20.47 30.66 -14.01
C ARG A 635 -19.31 30.28 -13.10
N ARG A 636 -19.46 30.47 -11.79
CA ARG A 636 -18.46 30.07 -10.80
C ARG A 636 -18.20 28.57 -10.86
N LEU A 637 -19.23 27.73 -10.87
CA LEU A 637 -19.05 26.27 -10.91
C LEU A 637 -18.41 25.80 -12.23
N LEU A 638 -18.62 26.50 -13.34
CA LEU A 638 -17.92 26.23 -14.61
C LEU A 638 -16.44 26.66 -14.57
N GLY A 639 -16.09 27.81 -13.98
CA GLY A 639 -14.72 28.35 -14.03
C GLY A 639 -13.80 28.10 -12.81
N ASP A 640 -14.35 27.88 -11.62
CA ASP A 640 -13.60 27.84 -10.35
C ASP A 640 -12.94 26.47 -10.13
N THR A 641 -11.70 26.31 -10.58
CA THR A 641 -10.89 25.08 -10.43
C THR A 641 -10.42 24.81 -9.00
N THR A 642 -10.66 25.72 -8.04
CA THR A 642 -10.42 25.44 -6.62
C THR A 642 -11.48 24.50 -6.02
N LEU A 643 -12.66 24.43 -6.66
CA LEU A 643 -13.74 23.53 -6.30
C LEU A 643 -13.53 22.16 -6.95
N LYS A 644 -13.92 21.08 -6.24
CA LYS A 644 -13.77 19.72 -6.78
C LYS A 644 -14.68 19.53 -8.00
N PRO A 645 -14.22 18.81 -9.05
CA PRO A 645 -15.06 18.45 -10.19
C PRO A 645 -16.41 17.82 -9.80
N SER A 646 -16.41 16.95 -8.78
CA SER A 646 -17.65 16.36 -8.24
C SER A 646 -18.66 17.39 -7.75
N ASP A 647 -18.18 18.40 -7.02
CA ASP A 647 -19.02 19.39 -6.37
C ASP A 647 -19.50 20.43 -7.41
N ARG A 648 -18.66 20.73 -8.43
CA ARG A 648 -18.99 21.53 -9.61
C ARG A 648 -20.10 20.89 -10.45
N VAL A 649 -19.95 19.63 -10.86
CA VAL A 649 -20.95 18.89 -11.67
C VAL A 649 -22.29 18.77 -10.93
N VAL A 650 -22.30 18.45 -9.62
CA VAL A 650 -23.54 18.38 -8.82
C VAL A 650 -24.28 19.72 -8.80
N GLY A 651 -23.56 20.83 -8.60
CA GLY A 651 -24.15 22.17 -8.62
C GLY A 651 -24.72 22.53 -9.98
N LEU A 652 -24.02 22.21 -11.08
CA LEU A 652 -24.47 22.51 -12.44
C LEU A 652 -25.70 21.70 -12.85
N LEU A 653 -25.77 20.41 -12.49
CA LEU A 653 -26.98 19.60 -12.73
C LEU A 653 -28.20 20.12 -11.95
N LEU A 654 -27.98 20.69 -10.76
CA LEU A 654 -29.05 21.31 -9.96
C LEU A 654 -29.49 22.66 -10.55
N LEU A 655 -28.56 23.53 -10.94
CA LEU A 655 -28.85 24.92 -11.36
C LEU A 655 -29.29 25.06 -12.83
N LEU A 656 -28.75 24.23 -13.72
CA LEU A 656 -29.01 24.28 -15.17
C LEU A 656 -30.08 23.29 -15.62
N TYR A 657 -30.09 22.07 -15.07
CA TYR A 657 -31.00 20.99 -15.45
C TYR A 657 -32.13 20.73 -14.45
N ALA A 658 -32.24 21.57 -13.40
CA ALA A 658 -33.23 21.46 -12.32
C ALA A 658 -33.30 20.06 -11.67
N GLN A 659 -32.19 19.31 -11.67
CA GLN A 659 -32.18 17.93 -11.19
C GLN A 659 -32.20 17.88 -9.66
N ASN A 660 -33.08 17.03 -9.12
CA ASN A 660 -33.12 16.77 -7.70
C ASN A 660 -31.84 16.07 -7.23
N LEU A 661 -31.33 16.43 -6.05
CA LEU A 661 -30.17 15.77 -5.42
C LEU A 661 -30.35 14.24 -5.28
N SER A 662 -31.60 13.76 -5.15
CA SER A 662 -31.94 12.34 -5.12
C SER A 662 -31.76 11.61 -6.47
N VAL A 663 -31.81 12.34 -7.59
CA VAL A 663 -31.49 11.83 -8.94
C VAL A 663 -29.98 11.90 -9.17
N ILE A 664 -29.38 13.07 -8.90
CA ILE A 664 -27.94 13.30 -9.09
C ILE A 664 -27.10 12.28 -8.30
N SER A 665 -27.48 11.98 -7.06
CA SER A 665 -26.81 10.97 -6.20
C SER A 665 -26.95 9.51 -6.67
N ARG A 666 -27.74 9.24 -7.72
CA ARG A 666 -27.96 7.91 -8.30
C ARG A 666 -27.39 7.76 -9.72
N LEU A 667 -26.96 8.84 -10.36
CA LEU A 667 -26.26 8.76 -11.64
C LEU A 667 -25.04 7.86 -11.47
N THR A 668 -24.73 7.05 -12.48
CA THR A 668 -23.55 6.16 -12.53
C THR A 668 -22.78 6.42 -13.82
N THR A 669 -21.65 5.72 -14.00
CA THR A 669 -20.87 5.77 -15.25
C THR A 669 -21.67 5.31 -16.47
N GLU A 670 -22.53 4.30 -16.32
CA GLU A 670 -23.46 3.85 -17.39
C GLU A 670 -24.47 4.92 -17.83
N HIS A 671 -24.69 5.97 -17.05
CA HIS A 671 -25.57 7.08 -17.44
C HIS A 671 -24.85 8.11 -18.33
N VAL A 672 -23.54 7.96 -18.60
CA VAL A 672 -22.75 8.85 -19.47
C VAL A 672 -22.37 8.09 -20.74
N ASN A 673 -22.92 8.52 -21.87
CA ASN A 673 -22.61 7.96 -23.19
C ASN A 673 -21.72 8.93 -23.98
N THR A 674 -20.63 8.43 -24.55
CA THR A 674 -19.74 9.19 -25.43
C THR A 674 -19.97 8.77 -26.88
N HIS A 675 -20.60 9.63 -27.68
CA HIS A 675 -20.91 9.39 -29.09
C HIS A 675 -20.10 10.34 -29.98
N GLY A 676 -18.86 9.95 -30.31
CA GLY A 676 -17.92 10.79 -31.04
C GLY A 676 -17.59 12.05 -30.24
N ASN A 677 -17.81 13.23 -30.83
CA ASN A 677 -17.59 14.53 -30.19
C ASN A 677 -18.82 15.06 -29.42
N ARG A 678 -19.60 14.17 -28.79
CA ARG A 678 -20.77 14.51 -27.98
C ARG A 678 -20.82 13.64 -26.73
N VAL A 679 -21.04 14.28 -25.58
CA VAL A 679 -21.31 13.62 -24.30
C VAL A 679 -22.79 13.72 -24.00
N GLU A 680 -23.43 12.58 -23.77
CA GLU A 680 -24.84 12.48 -23.41
C GLU A 680 -24.98 11.96 -21.97
N LEU A 681 -25.84 12.61 -21.18
CA LEU A 681 -26.17 12.21 -19.82
C LEU A 681 -27.62 11.75 -19.73
N LEU A 682 -27.85 10.53 -19.27
CA LEU A 682 -29.19 9.96 -19.11
C LEU A 682 -29.89 10.52 -17.86
N LEU A 683 -30.68 11.58 -18.05
CA LEU A 683 -31.48 12.20 -16.99
C LEU A 683 -32.92 11.65 -17.02
N GLY A 684 -33.08 10.41 -16.53
CA GLY A 684 -34.36 9.71 -16.51
C GLY A 684 -34.55 8.83 -17.75
N SER A 685 -35.61 9.06 -18.53
CA SER A 685 -35.96 8.22 -19.70
C SER A 685 -35.42 8.73 -21.03
N SER A 686 -34.65 9.82 -21.06
CA SER A 686 -34.15 10.44 -22.28
C SER A 686 -32.73 10.98 -22.07
N PRO A 687 -31.79 10.69 -22.98
CA PRO A 687 -30.44 11.25 -22.90
C PRO A 687 -30.47 12.75 -23.21
N VAL A 688 -29.58 13.49 -22.55
CA VAL A 688 -29.44 14.93 -22.71
C VAL A 688 -28.00 15.22 -23.13
N VAL A 689 -27.83 15.84 -24.30
CA VAL A 689 -26.52 16.29 -24.77
C VAL A 689 -26.00 17.39 -23.84
N LEU A 690 -24.80 17.20 -23.30
CA LEU A 690 -24.13 18.20 -22.47
C LEU A 690 -23.37 19.19 -23.35
N PRO A 691 -23.51 20.52 -23.13
CA PRO A 691 -22.72 21.53 -23.80
C PRO A 691 -21.35 21.68 -23.14
N GLU A 692 -20.36 22.18 -23.90
CA GLU A 692 -19.10 22.60 -23.28
C GLU A 692 -19.27 23.88 -22.45
N PRO A 693 -18.51 24.05 -21.35
CA PRO A 693 -17.45 23.15 -20.85
C PRO A 693 -17.95 22.11 -19.81
N LEU A 694 -19.26 21.83 -19.74
CA LEU A 694 -19.80 20.84 -18.79
C LEU A 694 -19.53 19.39 -19.23
N ALA A 695 -19.48 19.13 -20.53
CA ALA A 695 -19.12 17.82 -21.07
C ALA A 695 -17.69 17.42 -20.66
N ASP A 696 -16.70 18.29 -20.91
CA ASP A 696 -15.33 18.13 -20.41
C ASP A 696 -15.27 17.87 -18.89
N LEU A 697 -16.01 18.63 -18.08
CA LEU A 697 -16.04 18.46 -16.62
C LEU A 697 -16.66 17.12 -16.16
N VAL A 698 -17.60 16.57 -16.94
CA VAL A 698 -18.17 15.24 -16.68
C VAL A 698 -17.19 14.14 -17.09
N LEU A 699 -16.44 14.31 -18.18
CA LEU A 699 -15.36 13.40 -18.58
C LEU A 699 -14.21 13.41 -17.55
N GLU A 700 -13.76 14.59 -17.11
CA GLU A 700 -12.76 14.74 -16.04
C GLU A 700 -13.20 14.00 -14.76
N LEU A 701 -14.48 14.10 -14.40
CA LEU A 701 -15.05 13.40 -13.24
C LEU A 701 -15.08 11.87 -13.40
N VAL A 702 -15.29 11.37 -14.62
CA VAL A 702 -15.23 9.92 -14.94
C VAL A 702 -13.78 9.42 -14.87
N GLU A 703 -12.82 10.16 -15.41
CA GLU A 703 -11.40 9.77 -15.46
C GLU A 703 -10.68 9.89 -14.11
N THR A 704 -10.87 11.00 -13.38
CA THR A 704 -10.18 11.27 -12.11
C THR A 704 -10.71 10.46 -10.92
N ARG A 705 -11.71 9.62 -11.18
CA ARG A 705 -12.49 8.87 -10.19
C ARG A 705 -11.63 7.96 -9.33
N ARG A 706 -11.63 8.22 -8.03
CA ARG A 706 -11.04 7.31 -7.03
C ARG A 706 -12.11 6.31 -6.57
N ALA A 707 -11.82 5.02 -6.72
CA ALA A 707 -12.56 3.97 -6.03
C ALA A 707 -12.45 4.20 -4.51
N ASN A 708 -13.51 4.73 -3.90
CA ASN A 708 -13.55 5.11 -2.49
C ASN A 708 -13.95 3.94 -1.56
N THR A 709 -14.16 2.75 -2.13
CA THR A 709 -14.57 1.51 -1.47
C THR A 709 -13.49 0.44 -1.63
N ILE A 710 -13.18 -0.25 -0.53
CA ILE A 710 -12.12 -1.28 -0.49
C ILE A 710 -12.53 -2.52 -1.29
N LEU A 711 -13.82 -2.83 -1.29
CA LEU A 711 -14.44 -3.86 -2.12
C LEU A 711 -15.30 -3.17 -3.18
N ASN A 712 -14.81 -3.08 -4.41
CA ASN A 712 -15.64 -2.72 -5.56
C ASN A 712 -16.44 -3.95 -5.98
N LYS A 713 -17.63 -4.13 -5.37
CA LYS A 713 -18.58 -5.20 -5.71
C LYS A 713 -19.95 -4.69 -6.17
N THR A 714 -20.22 -3.41 -6.03
CA THR A 714 -21.28 -2.73 -6.82
C THR A 714 -20.74 -2.58 -8.23
N ALA A 715 -21.44 -3.13 -9.23
CA ALA A 715 -21.04 -3.06 -10.65
C ALA A 715 -20.69 -1.62 -11.06
N ASP A 716 -21.51 -0.65 -10.63
CA ASP A 716 -21.29 0.77 -10.85
C ASP A 716 -21.46 1.61 -9.57
N PRO A 717 -20.41 2.29 -9.08
CA PRO A 717 -20.57 3.32 -8.06
C PRO A 717 -21.22 4.60 -8.64
N PRO A 718 -21.76 5.51 -7.80
CA PRO A 718 -22.36 6.76 -8.27
C PRO A 718 -21.34 7.71 -8.90
N LEU A 719 -21.74 8.47 -9.92
CA LEU A 719 -20.91 9.39 -10.70
C LEU A 719 -20.29 10.47 -9.79
N ALA A 720 -21.10 11.06 -8.92
CA ALA A 720 -20.68 12.04 -7.93
C ALA A 720 -20.80 11.49 -6.49
N VAL A 721 -19.70 10.96 -5.94
CA VAL A 721 -19.60 10.63 -4.50
C VAL A 721 -18.82 11.72 -3.77
N SER A 722 -19.49 12.83 -3.48
CA SER A 722 -18.98 13.76 -2.46
C SER A 722 -18.95 13.03 -1.12
N ARG A 723 -17.82 13.10 -0.39
CA ARG A 723 -17.80 12.71 1.03
C ARG A 723 -18.89 13.53 1.73
N PRO A 724 -19.77 12.94 2.56
CA PRO A 724 -20.67 13.75 3.38
C PRO A 724 -19.79 14.69 4.20
N ALA A 725 -20.03 15.99 4.04
CA ALA A 725 -19.26 17.02 4.72
C ALA A 725 -19.20 16.69 6.22
N THR A 726 -18.03 16.86 6.82
CA THR A 726 -17.96 17.06 8.26
C THR A 726 -18.98 18.13 8.61
N ARG A 727 -19.83 17.80 9.60
CA ARG A 727 -20.87 18.63 10.22
C ARG A 727 -20.54 20.12 10.01
N PRO A 728 -21.43 20.95 9.43
CA PRO A 728 -21.17 22.39 9.40
C PRO A 728 -20.82 22.81 10.81
N ALA A 729 -19.78 23.65 10.94
CA ALA A 729 -19.41 24.20 12.25
C ALA A 729 -20.69 24.73 12.91
N PRO A 730 -20.89 24.54 14.23
CA PRO A 730 -22.02 25.15 14.89
C PRO A 730 -21.99 26.64 14.55
N GLN A 731 -23.07 27.14 13.95
CA GLN A 731 -23.19 28.56 13.66
C GLN A 731 -22.87 29.30 14.97
N PRO A 732 -22.00 30.34 14.94
CA PRO A 732 -21.81 31.15 16.13
C PRO A 732 -23.20 31.63 16.54
N ARG A 733 -23.60 31.27 17.77
CA ARG A 733 -24.88 31.72 18.32
C ARG A 733 -24.87 33.23 18.24
N LEU A 734 -25.82 33.82 17.51
CA LEU A 734 -26.05 35.26 17.56
C LEU A 734 -26.14 35.63 19.05
N PRO A 735 -25.35 36.62 19.53
CA PRO A 735 -25.40 36.99 20.93
C PRO A 735 -26.83 37.42 21.26
N ARG A 736 -27.36 36.89 22.37
CA ARG A 736 -28.64 37.35 22.91
C ARG A 736 -28.54 38.87 23.12
N PRO A 737 -29.54 39.67 22.71
CA PRO A 737 -29.56 41.08 23.06
C PRO A 737 -29.63 41.18 24.58
N THR A 738 -28.55 41.69 25.18
CA THR A 738 -28.54 42.10 26.58
C THR A 738 -29.47 43.29 26.73
N THR A 739 -30.45 43.18 27.62
CA THR A 739 -31.19 44.32 28.15
C THR A 739 -30.21 45.30 28.76
N GLN A 740 -30.15 46.51 28.23
CA GLN A 740 -29.47 47.65 28.86
C GLN A 740 -30.45 48.82 28.88
N GLU A 741 -30.54 49.48 30.02
CA GLU A 741 -31.59 50.44 30.35
C GLU A 741 -31.39 51.80 29.65
N ASP A 742 -32.53 52.45 29.40
CA ASP A 742 -32.78 53.88 29.19
C ASP A 742 -31.67 54.81 28.65
N ARG A 743 -32.02 55.47 27.53
CA ARG A 743 -32.26 56.93 27.53
C ARG A 743 -33.04 57.38 26.29
N HIS A 744 -34.21 57.99 26.50
CA HIS A 744 -34.95 58.73 25.48
C HIS A 744 -34.24 60.05 25.11
N PRO A 745 -34.52 60.58 23.89
CA PRO A 745 -35.40 61.76 23.90
C PRO A 745 -36.52 61.78 22.84
N ARG A 746 -37.72 62.06 23.35
CA ARG A 746 -38.83 62.87 22.81
C ARG A 746 -39.27 62.75 21.32
N ARG A 747 -40.53 62.32 21.15
CA ARG A 747 -41.38 62.51 19.96
C ARG A 747 -41.77 63.97 19.72
N PRO A 748 -42.33 64.25 18.54
CA PRO A 748 -43.62 64.94 18.43
C PRO A 748 -44.76 64.03 17.94
N ARG A 749 -45.98 64.43 18.28
CA ARG A 749 -47.32 63.93 17.87
C ARG A 749 -48.19 65.19 17.67
N PRO A 750 -49.45 65.13 17.17
CA PRO A 750 -50.17 64.04 16.51
C PRO A 750 -50.56 64.44 15.05
N LEU A 751 -51.57 63.85 14.40
CA LEU A 751 -52.96 64.33 14.47
C LEU A 751 -54.00 63.29 13.94
N HIS A 752 -55.21 63.39 14.48
CA HIS A 752 -56.49 62.80 14.09
C HIS A 752 -56.79 61.28 14.29
N SER A 753 -57.97 61.07 14.87
CA SER A 753 -58.81 59.87 14.88
C SER A 753 -60.23 60.33 14.46
N PRO A 754 -61.30 59.54 14.66
CA PRO A 754 -61.72 58.41 13.82
C PRO A 754 -63.12 58.61 13.19
N VAL A 755 -63.48 57.87 12.14
CA VAL A 755 -64.88 57.82 11.64
C VAL A 755 -65.36 56.40 11.28
N ARG A 756 -66.57 56.12 11.73
CA ARG A 756 -67.55 55.07 11.35
C ARG A 756 -68.92 55.80 11.27
N PRO A 757 -70.04 55.24 10.73
CA PRO A 757 -70.26 54.00 9.94
C PRO A 757 -71.34 54.15 8.81
N ARG A 758 -71.88 53.00 8.31
CA ARG A 758 -73.30 52.69 7.90
C ARG A 758 -73.79 52.65 6.43
N HIS A 759 -74.34 51.47 6.09
CA HIS A 759 -75.55 51.15 5.26
C HIS A 759 -75.56 51.52 3.74
N ARG A 760 -76.37 50.90 2.84
CA ARG A 760 -77.59 50.05 2.97
C ARG A 760 -77.77 49.05 1.80
N ASP A 761 -78.63 48.04 2.00
CA ASP A 761 -79.15 46.97 1.10
C ASP A 761 -80.29 47.50 0.15
N PRO A 762 -81.09 46.74 -0.67
CA PRO A 762 -81.04 45.33 -1.19
C PRO A 762 -81.52 45.10 -2.68
N ARG A 763 -81.67 43.81 -3.09
CA ARG A 763 -82.51 43.20 -4.20
C ARG A 763 -81.79 42.97 -5.56
N ARG A 764 -82.02 41.89 -6.34
CA ARG A 764 -83.05 40.80 -6.37
C ARG A 764 -82.51 39.46 -7.00
N HIS A 765 -83.26 38.36 -6.81
CA HIS A 765 -83.11 36.92 -7.19
C HIS A 765 -82.97 36.56 -8.71
N PRO A 766 -82.92 35.26 -9.15
CA PRO A 766 -82.27 34.02 -8.62
C PRO A 766 -81.53 33.16 -9.69
N ARG A 767 -80.74 32.12 -9.30
CA ARG A 767 -80.48 30.78 -9.96
C ARG A 767 -79.23 30.08 -9.32
N PRO A 768 -78.84 28.83 -9.66
CA PRO A 768 -79.32 27.60 -9.05
C PRO A 768 -78.23 26.77 -8.30
N ARG A 769 -78.65 25.64 -7.69
CA ARG A 769 -77.82 24.77 -6.83
C ARG A 769 -76.45 24.39 -7.42
N ALA A 770 -75.37 24.67 -6.68
CA ALA A 770 -74.02 24.19 -7.00
C ALA A 770 -73.91 22.66 -6.82
N ARG A 771 -73.41 21.96 -7.85
CA ARG A 771 -73.09 20.52 -7.79
C ARG A 771 -71.67 20.32 -7.26
N HIS A 772 -71.49 19.36 -6.33
CA HIS A 772 -70.18 19.06 -5.73
C HIS A 772 -69.13 18.56 -6.76
N PRO A 773 -67.82 18.86 -6.60
CA PRO A 773 -66.79 18.56 -7.62
C PRO A 773 -66.41 17.09 -7.83
N HIS A 774 -67.03 16.14 -7.11
CA HIS A 774 -66.51 14.77 -7.00
C HIS A 774 -66.92 13.78 -8.11
N GLN A 775 -67.81 14.16 -9.05
CA GLN A 775 -68.21 13.26 -10.14
C GLN A 775 -67.29 13.29 -11.38
N GLY A 776 -66.59 14.40 -11.64
CA GLY A 776 -65.74 14.52 -12.85
C GLY A 776 -64.54 13.56 -12.88
N ARG A 777 -63.88 13.32 -11.74
CA ARG A 777 -62.65 12.50 -11.67
C ARG A 777 -62.88 11.00 -11.90
N ARG A 778 -64.09 10.46 -11.67
CA ARG A 778 -64.38 9.03 -11.89
C ARG A 778 -64.60 8.67 -13.37
N ARG A 779 -65.15 9.58 -14.19
CA ARG A 779 -65.35 9.32 -15.63
C ARG A 779 -64.03 9.31 -16.42
N LEU A 780 -63.08 10.20 -16.09
CA LEU A 780 -61.78 10.27 -16.77
C LEU A 780 -60.94 8.99 -16.54
N ALA A 781 -60.90 8.47 -15.30
CA ALA A 781 -60.18 7.24 -14.98
C ALA A 781 -60.74 5.99 -15.71
N ALA A 782 -62.06 5.94 -15.93
CA ALA A 782 -62.72 4.86 -16.66
C ALA A 782 -62.54 4.95 -18.20
N SER A 783 -62.27 6.15 -18.73
CA SER A 783 -61.86 6.36 -20.13
C SER A 783 -60.41 5.93 -20.35
N ILE A 784 -59.50 6.37 -19.47
CA ILE A 784 -58.07 6.06 -19.56
C ILE A 784 -57.80 4.55 -19.41
N ARG A 785 -58.49 3.84 -18.50
CA ARG A 785 -58.39 2.37 -18.42
C ARG A 785 -58.81 1.68 -19.71
N ARG A 786 -59.95 2.05 -20.30
CA ARG A 786 -60.41 1.46 -21.57
C ARG A 786 -59.41 1.68 -22.71
N ARG A 787 -58.82 2.88 -22.83
CA ARG A 787 -57.77 3.16 -23.82
C ARG A 787 -56.50 2.32 -23.60
N LEU A 788 -56.09 2.09 -22.35
CA LEU A 788 -54.92 1.26 -22.02
C LEU A 788 -55.20 -0.23 -22.24
N ASP A 789 -56.41 -0.71 -21.97
CA ASP A 789 -56.78 -2.11 -22.22
C ASP A 789 -56.93 -2.41 -23.72
N ASP A 790 -57.41 -1.47 -24.55
CA ASP A 790 -57.38 -1.61 -26.01
C ASP A 790 -55.96 -1.63 -26.58
N LEU A 791 -55.06 -0.77 -26.08
CA LEU A 791 -53.64 -0.80 -26.46
C LEU A 791 -52.95 -2.12 -26.05
N ARG A 792 -53.38 -2.73 -24.95
CA ARG A 792 -52.92 -4.07 -24.52
C ARG A 792 -53.50 -5.21 -25.35
N ARG A 793 -54.74 -5.10 -25.85
CA ARG A 793 -55.32 -6.05 -26.80
C ARG A 793 -54.59 -6.01 -28.15
N ARG A 794 -54.27 -4.81 -28.65
CA ARG A 794 -53.56 -4.61 -29.93
C ARG A 794 -52.08 -5.02 -29.93
N ARG A 795 -51.47 -5.32 -28.76
CA ARG A 795 -50.05 -5.70 -28.63
C ARG A 795 -49.81 -7.11 -28.07
N ARG A 796 -50.78 -8.02 -28.18
CA ARG A 796 -50.56 -9.45 -27.90
C ARG A 796 -50.18 -10.21 -29.19
N PRO A 797 -49.03 -10.91 -29.24
CA PRO A 797 -48.77 -11.88 -30.30
C PRO A 797 -49.71 -13.09 -30.16
N PRO A 798 -50.05 -13.79 -31.26
CA PRO A 798 -50.97 -14.92 -31.23
C PRO A 798 -50.38 -16.10 -30.45
N LYS A 799 -51.20 -16.75 -29.63
CA LYS A 799 -50.85 -18.00 -28.95
C LYS A 799 -51.35 -19.19 -29.76
N ASN A 800 -50.42 -19.96 -30.33
CA ASN A 800 -50.73 -21.27 -30.91
C ASN A 800 -51.23 -22.25 -29.84
N ARG A 801 -52.27 -23.01 -30.17
CA ARG A 801 -52.54 -24.35 -29.62
C ARG A 801 -52.96 -25.29 -30.74
N SER A 802 -52.07 -26.23 -31.04
CA SER A 802 -52.28 -27.58 -31.60
C SER A 802 -53.67 -27.96 -32.12
N GLY A 803 -53.74 -28.31 -33.42
CA GLY A 803 -54.89 -28.96 -34.07
C GLY A 803 -54.47 -29.66 -35.36
N VAL A 804 -54.53 -30.99 -35.34
CA VAL A 804 -54.17 -31.98 -36.36
C VAL A 804 -54.76 -31.72 -37.78
N LEU A 805 -53.96 -31.82 -38.86
CA LEU A 805 -54.14 -32.75 -40.02
C LEU A 805 -53.19 -32.45 -41.21
N ARG A 806 -52.97 -33.48 -42.05
CA ARG A 806 -52.03 -33.57 -43.19
C ARG A 806 -52.17 -32.52 -44.31
N PRO A 807 -51.10 -32.23 -45.07
CA PRO A 807 -51.21 -31.75 -46.46
C PRO A 807 -51.46 -32.92 -47.45
N PRO A 808 -52.23 -32.71 -48.55
CA PRO A 808 -52.23 -33.58 -49.71
C PRO A 808 -51.03 -33.25 -50.63
N GLY A 809 -50.46 -34.29 -51.26
CA GLY A 809 -49.15 -34.21 -51.90
C GLY A 809 -49.07 -33.44 -53.23
N ALA A 810 -47.82 -33.08 -53.56
CA ALA A 810 -47.33 -33.14 -54.92
C ALA A 810 -46.40 -34.37 -55.01
N ASN A 811 -46.57 -35.18 -56.05
CA ASN A 811 -45.91 -36.47 -56.24
C ASN A 811 -45.43 -36.55 -57.71
N ARG A 812 -44.56 -37.52 -58.02
CA ARG A 812 -43.78 -37.73 -59.27
C ARG A 812 -42.45 -36.97 -59.32
N ALA A 813 -41.33 -37.60 -59.69
CA ALA A 813 -41.08 -39.03 -59.87
C ALA A 813 -39.57 -39.34 -59.76
N HIS A 814 -39.21 -40.46 -59.11
CA HIS A 814 -38.66 -41.64 -59.80
C HIS A 814 -38.51 -42.78 -58.78
N TRP A 815 -39.07 -43.96 -59.10
CA TRP A 815 -38.94 -45.19 -58.32
C TRP A 815 -38.05 -46.17 -59.08
N ARG A 816 -37.24 -46.94 -58.35
CA ARG A 816 -37.39 -48.42 -58.27
C ARG A 816 -36.43 -49.03 -57.23
N VAL A 817 -37.02 -49.80 -56.30
CA VAL A 817 -36.66 -51.21 -55.96
C VAL A 817 -35.28 -51.47 -55.32
N ALA A 818 -35.14 -52.22 -54.20
CA ALA A 818 -36.11 -52.77 -53.23
C ALA A 818 -35.41 -53.34 -51.96
N ARG A 819 -36.23 -53.85 -51.03
CA ARG A 819 -36.01 -55.03 -50.14
C ARG A 819 -35.27 -54.85 -48.79
N THR A 820 -36.00 -55.23 -47.71
CA THR A 820 -35.55 -56.00 -46.50
C THR A 820 -34.46 -55.42 -45.57
N VAL A 821 -34.34 -55.71 -44.25
CA VAL A 821 -35.27 -56.16 -43.16
C VAL A 821 -34.52 -56.01 -41.79
N THR A 822 -35.23 -55.78 -40.68
CA THR A 822 -34.85 -55.95 -39.24
C THR A 822 -33.48 -55.51 -38.62
N ALA A 823 -33.60 -54.71 -37.55
CA ALA A 823 -33.13 -54.96 -36.16
C ALA A 823 -31.64 -54.88 -35.67
N SER A 824 -31.52 -54.20 -34.50
CA SER A 824 -30.78 -54.59 -33.27
C SER A 824 -29.25 -54.38 -33.05
N LEU A 825 -28.98 -53.67 -31.93
CA LEU A 825 -28.04 -53.95 -30.81
C LEU A 825 -26.49 -54.02 -31.00
N VAL A 826 -25.81 -53.12 -30.25
CA VAL A 826 -24.70 -53.35 -29.27
C VAL A 826 -23.52 -54.30 -29.58
N GLY A 827 -22.29 -53.75 -29.48
CA GLY A 827 -21.02 -54.46 -29.23
C GLY A 827 -19.81 -53.49 -29.26
N ALA A 828 -19.06 -53.29 -28.16
CA ALA A 828 -17.73 -53.90 -27.86
C ALA A 828 -16.58 -53.26 -28.69
N ARG A 829 -15.32 -52.99 -28.28
CA ARG A 829 -14.46 -53.04 -27.07
C ARG A 829 -13.01 -52.78 -27.60
N CYS A 830 -12.11 -52.20 -26.80
CA CYS A 830 -10.63 -52.39 -26.79
C CYS A 830 -9.75 -52.35 -28.08
N SER A 831 -8.63 -51.61 -28.04
CA SER A 831 -7.23 -52.14 -28.17
C SER A 831 -6.15 -51.05 -28.07
N GLY A 832 -4.97 -51.41 -27.53
CA GLY A 832 -3.75 -50.57 -27.50
C GLY A 832 -2.68 -51.16 -26.57
N MET A 833 -1.54 -51.61 -27.12
CA MET A 833 -0.56 -52.46 -26.39
C MET A 833 0.91 -52.20 -26.82
N SER A 834 1.83 -52.18 -25.83
CA SER A 834 3.29 -52.56 -25.86
C SER A 834 4.27 -51.97 -26.92
N GLY A 835 5.57 -51.74 -26.65
CA GLY A 835 6.38 -51.88 -25.42
C GLY A 835 7.92 -51.84 -25.69
N CYS A 836 8.76 -51.80 -24.62
CA CYS A 836 10.25 -51.85 -24.59
C CYS A 836 11.01 -50.60 -25.13
N GLN A 837 12.19 -50.15 -24.62
CA GLN A 837 13.16 -50.59 -23.58
C GLN A 837 14.11 -49.39 -23.25
N ASP A 838 15.04 -49.31 -22.26
CA ASP A 838 15.42 -50.09 -21.07
C ASP A 838 16.24 -49.22 -20.06
N ARG A 839 16.32 -49.62 -18.76
CA ARG A 839 17.39 -49.36 -17.72
C ARG A 839 17.82 -47.91 -17.30
N ARG A 840 18.25 -47.63 -16.04
CA ARG A 840 18.75 -48.47 -14.90
C ARG A 840 18.68 -47.74 -13.52
N LEU A 841 18.35 -48.46 -12.42
CA LEU A 841 18.81 -48.33 -11.00
C LEU A 841 18.61 -47.00 -10.21
N VAL A 842 18.40 -46.89 -8.87
CA VAL A 842 18.74 -47.71 -7.66
C VAL A 842 17.65 -47.59 -6.54
N GLU A 843 17.38 -48.70 -5.83
CA GLU A 843 16.84 -48.94 -4.45
C GLU A 843 16.03 -47.88 -3.64
N ARG A 844 14.96 -48.33 -2.95
CA ARG A 844 15.02 -48.78 -1.52
C ARG A 844 13.74 -49.44 -1.00
N SER A 845 13.92 -50.40 -0.10
CA SER A 845 12.91 -51.35 0.40
C SER A 845 12.13 -50.89 1.63
N ALA A 846 10.89 -51.39 1.80
CA ALA A 846 10.25 -51.58 3.10
C ALA A 846 9.17 -52.68 3.03
N HIS A 847 9.33 -53.77 3.80
CA HIS A 847 8.32 -54.81 4.05
C HIS A 847 7.19 -54.25 4.96
N MET A 848 5.91 -54.64 4.82
CA MET A 848 5.27 -55.89 5.33
C MET A 848 5.57 -56.15 6.82
N THR A 849 4.63 -56.47 7.72
CA THR A 849 3.14 -56.61 7.69
C THR A 849 2.63 -56.56 9.16
N PRO A 850 1.32 -56.54 9.46
CA PRO A 850 0.82 -56.06 10.77
C PRO A 850 0.70 -57.13 11.88
N ARG A 851 0.73 -56.65 13.12
CA ARG A 851 -0.21 -57.00 14.19
C ARG A 851 -0.39 -55.81 15.13
#